data_AF-A0A1D6QRY1-F1
#
_entry.id   AF-A0A1D6QRY1-F1
#
_cell.length_a   1.000
_cell.length_b   1.000
_cell.length_c   1.000
_cell.angle_alpha   90.00
_cell.angle_beta   90.00
_cell.angle_gamma   90.00
#
_symmetry.space_group_name_H-M   'P 1'
#
loop_
_entity.id
_entity.type
_entity.pdbx_description
1 polymer ?
#
loop_
_entity_poly.entity_id
_entity_poly.type
_entity_poly.pdbx_seq_one_letter_code
_entity_poly.pdbx_strand_id
1 'polypeptide(L)'
;MSSGSAVTGGGAEEAAAVPLGQKLIVHVAENGHTLEFQCGGDTLVEAIQHSIQLHCEIPPADQLLLCGNISLDGANALATYKLPRDDREVFLYNKARLLADSRPPAPESLYIPEPNIPPPPRPQGSPPSDASADPALKALVSYETRFRYHFQVANAVYQSSLAKFELCRRLLREGQVQERALDTAGSNLEHTFRKLSQRYSEFLRCFTQQHRSHVEMLANFERDVQKLRAVRLHPALQSEGRHCLMDLLKENDLRKLADECFCSHKKFEVKVSQLKANFLELKKRVEGLFHAMSSGGCKDVEKLIKEHQGVIGDQKIIMQALSKDVDTSKKLVDDCSSCQLSASLRPHDAVSAVGRIYEVHEKDNLPSIRDFDQRLTKLLEKCKDKKNEMNTLVHVCMQRVKSSQISIKGMMSELVAFQEVMGHQEDFDNLKIVSGLGHAYRACVAEVARRKSYFKLYTGLAGKYAETLAIECQNEKTRREDFHRTWSRYIPDDVMCSMGLFDSPSQCDVKVAPFDLDLLPIDVDAVLKKAREKTAEALAAKDEFAYQLQSLLTAKQEKCLAYEKRIQDLEERLTNQYMQGHMVSGSKGMSDSLLSAFKSNECNLDLSEGRQPQIRDESSVAMDEVSSTSEQPSKQTEGGDENMTDISGALNLQLIDSAACTNLDAFMTELPRDNEHKIVNINKEGHMLTQLTMADTSDVPIEDPLSNLNSRTDDHHALELRDKELLVSELQNTLDQKSKQLGETEIKLSAMMDEVNSLKKELEQTRGLLDESQMNCAHLENCLHEAREEARTNKCSADRRAVEYDALRSSALRIHGLFERLNNCITAPGVTGFAESLHSLAASLASSVKKDEADTTVQFQQCIKILADKVYLLTRQSAELLERYSAMQAVHGGITKELDEKKELIKNLYNKLQQEKQASKEKISFGRFEVHELAVFFRNPAGHYEAINRNCSNYYLSEESVALFTEQHSQHPVYIIGQIVHIERRVARPDQMGGAPRPDSSGGHRSPASMLNPYNLPGGCEYFVVTVAMLPDAAS
;
A
#
# COMPACT_ATOMS: atom_id res chain seq x y z
N MET A 1 -50.12 10.59 16.93
CA MET A 1 -49.46 11.48 15.95
C MET A 1 -48.41 10.63 15.25
N SER A 2 -48.48 10.53 13.92
CA SER A 2 -47.81 9.48 13.12
C SER A 2 -46.28 9.61 13.14
N SER A 3 -45.52 8.53 13.38
CA SER A 3 -45.04 7.50 12.42
C SER A 3 -43.99 8.06 11.45
N GLY A 4 -42.85 7.44 11.17
CA GLY A 4 -42.49 6.02 11.30
C GLY A 4 -42.32 5.40 9.89
N SER A 5 -41.35 4.49 9.71
CA SER A 5 -40.85 3.92 8.42
C SER A 5 -39.77 4.75 7.71
N ALA A 6 -38.82 4.17 6.98
CA ALA A 6 -38.33 2.79 6.95
C ALA A 6 -36.92 2.73 6.33
N VAL A 7 -36.13 1.72 6.71
CA VAL A 7 -34.93 1.34 5.95
C VAL A 7 -35.38 0.46 4.77
N THR A 8 -35.19 0.96 3.56
CA THR A 8 -35.26 0.17 2.32
C THR A 8 -33.92 0.28 1.61
N GLY A 9 -33.24 -0.85 1.39
CA GLY A 9 -31.99 -0.88 0.63
C GLY A 9 -32.22 -0.89 -0.87
N GLY A 10 -31.15 -0.62 -1.63
CA GLY A 10 -31.09 -0.86 -3.08
C GLY A 10 -31.52 0.31 -3.96
N GLY A 11 -30.59 1.20 -4.25
CA GLY A 11 -30.70 2.23 -5.29
C GLY A 11 -29.34 2.88 -5.49
N ALA A 12 -28.89 3.01 -6.74
CA ALA A 12 -27.62 3.68 -7.02
C ALA A 12 -27.70 5.16 -6.62
N GLU A 13 -26.66 5.66 -5.95
CA GLU A 13 -26.51 7.11 -5.78
C GLU A 13 -26.20 7.73 -7.15
N GLU A 14 -27.24 8.21 -7.84
CA GLU A 14 -27.08 9.33 -8.75
C GLU A 14 -26.54 10.50 -7.94
N ALA A 15 -25.23 10.74 -8.08
CA ALA A 15 -24.56 11.84 -7.40
C ALA A 15 -25.22 13.16 -7.81
N ALA A 16 -25.89 13.81 -6.85
CA ALA A 16 -26.52 15.10 -7.05
C ALA A 16 -25.51 16.10 -7.67
N ALA A 17 -25.79 16.53 -8.90
CA ALA A 17 -24.88 17.33 -9.68
C ALA A 17 -24.70 18.72 -9.05
N VAL A 18 -23.60 18.90 -8.31
CA VAL A 18 -23.15 20.21 -7.86
C VAL A 18 -22.92 21.08 -9.11
N PRO A 19 -23.51 22.29 -9.19
CA PRO A 19 -23.37 23.13 -10.38
C PRO A 19 -21.90 23.45 -10.64
N LEU A 20 -21.44 23.15 -11.86
CA LEU A 20 -20.11 23.52 -12.33
C LEU A 20 -20.06 25.03 -12.59
N GLY A 21 -18.88 25.62 -12.44
CA GLY A 21 -18.65 27.04 -12.71
C GLY A 21 -18.80 27.39 -14.19
N GLN A 22 -18.59 28.66 -14.52
CA GLN A 22 -18.55 29.13 -15.92
C GLN A 22 -17.14 29.54 -16.38
N LYS A 23 -16.14 29.42 -15.49
CA LYS A 23 -14.79 29.95 -15.65
C LYS A 23 -13.77 28.94 -15.15
N LEU A 24 -12.78 28.63 -15.97
CA LEU A 24 -11.62 27.82 -15.61
C LEU A 24 -10.40 28.72 -15.46
N ILE A 25 -9.75 28.64 -14.30
CA ILE A 25 -8.49 29.32 -14.02
C ILE A 25 -7.35 28.33 -14.27
N VAL A 26 -6.41 28.71 -15.14
CA VAL A 26 -5.21 27.92 -15.45
C VAL A 26 -3.97 28.74 -15.12
N HIS A 27 -3.14 28.21 -14.24
CA HIS A 27 -1.87 28.80 -13.84
C HIS A 27 -0.71 28.21 -14.62
N VAL A 28 0.12 29.06 -15.23
CA VAL A 28 1.35 28.65 -15.91
C VAL A 28 2.44 28.45 -14.87
N ALA A 29 2.83 27.20 -14.60
CA ALA A 29 3.76 26.87 -13.53
C ALA A 29 5.14 27.53 -13.71
N GLU A 30 5.61 27.68 -14.95
CA GLU A 30 6.95 28.22 -15.27
C GLU A 30 7.15 29.66 -14.79
N ASN A 31 6.10 30.50 -14.80
CA ASN A 31 6.19 31.94 -14.51
C ASN A 31 5.10 32.48 -13.57
N GLY A 32 4.14 31.67 -13.13
CA GLY A 32 3.05 32.09 -12.24
C GLY A 32 1.91 32.88 -12.90
N HIS A 33 1.96 33.11 -14.22
CA HIS A 33 0.89 33.78 -14.95
C HIS A 33 -0.42 33.01 -14.83
N THR A 34 -1.54 33.75 -14.75
CA THR A 34 -2.88 33.19 -14.61
C THR A 34 -3.70 33.51 -15.85
N LEU A 35 -4.27 32.47 -16.46
CA LEU A 35 -5.16 32.55 -17.61
C LEU A 35 -6.58 32.21 -17.16
N GLU A 36 -7.56 32.94 -17.69
CA GLU A 36 -8.97 32.75 -17.38
C GLU A 36 -9.73 32.37 -18.66
N PHE A 37 -10.35 31.19 -18.68
CA PHE A 37 -11.11 30.69 -19.81
C PHE A 37 -12.58 30.56 -19.47
N GLN A 38 -13.46 31.14 -20.29
CA GLN A 38 -14.91 30.98 -20.15
C GLN A 38 -15.32 29.66 -20.79
N CYS A 39 -15.77 28.68 -19.99
CA CYS A 39 -16.08 27.33 -20.47
C CYS A 39 -17.08 26.61 -19.55
N GLY A 40 -17.78 25.59 -20.10
CA GLY A 40 -18.66 24.69 -19.36
C GLY A 40 -18.00 23.36 -19.03
N GLY A 41 -18.68 22.52 -18.24
CA GLY A 41 -18.19 21.17 -17.91
C GLY A 41 -18.15 20.20 -19.10
N ASP A 42 -18.97 20.45 -20.11
CA ASP A 42 -19.02 19.75 -21.39
C ASP A 42 -17.83 20.08 -22.31
N THR A 43 -17.07 21.15 -22.02
CA THR A 43 -15.91 21.55 -22.81
C THR A 43 -14.79 20.51 -22.69
N LEU A 44 -14.24 20.08 -23.83
CA LEU A 44 -13.10 19.16 -23.88
C LEU A 44 -11.81 19.83 -23.39
N VAL A 45 -10.96 19.08 -22.70
CA VAL A 45 -9.62 19.54 -22.28
C VAL A 45 -8.79 19.98 -23.48
N GLU A 46 -8.89 19.29 -24.62
CA GLU A 46 -8.19 19.66 -25.87
C GLU A 46 -8.55 21.07 -26.36
N ALA A 47 -9.80 21.52 -26.21
CA ALA A 47 -10.21 22.87 -26.58
C ALA A 47 -9.56 23.94 -25.67
N ILE A 48 -9.38 23.62 -24.38
CA ILE A 48 -8.59 24.47 -23.46
C ILE A 48 -7.12 24.45 -23.86
N GLN A 49 -6.56 23.31 -24.26
CA GLN A 49 -5.16 23.22 -24.68
C GLN A 49 -4.87 24.05 -25.94
N HIS A 50 -5.76 24.05 -26.94
CA HIS A 50 -5.66 24.96 -28.08
C HIS A 50 -5.79 26.44 -27.67
N SER A 51 -6.68 26.75 -26.73
CA SER A 51 -6.82 28.11 -26.19
C SER A 51 -5.54 28.57 -25.47
N ILE A 52 -4.88 27.69 -24.72
CA ILE A 52 -3.57 27.94 -24.09
C ILE A 52 -2.48 28.15 -25.14
N GLN A 53 -2.47 27.38 -26.23
CA GLN A 53 -1.49 27.54 -27.32
C GLN A 53 -1.52 28.95 -27.91
N LEU A 54 -2.71 29.55 -28.06
CA LEU A 54 -2.88 30.91 -28.57
C LEU A 54 -2.36 32.00 -27.60
N HIS A 55 -2.32 31.72 -26.29
CA HIS A 55 -1.90 32.70 -25.27
C HIS A 55 -0.45 32.53 -24.79
N CYS A 56 0.14 31.34 -24.94
CA CYS A 56 1.46 30.99 -24.39
C CYS A 56 2.41 30.35 -25.41
N GLU A 57 1.98 30.14 -26.65
CA GLU A 57 2.77 29.52 -27.74
C GLU A 57 3.23 28.07 -27.46
N ILE A 58 2.76 27.43 -26.38
CA ILE A 58 3.08 26.03 -26.04
C ILE A 58 2.18 25.08 -26.85
N PRO A 59 2.72 24.18 -27.70
CA PRO A 59 1.90 23.22 -28.44
C PRO A 59 1.16 22.24 -27.52
N PRO A 60 -0.08 21.81 -27.82
CA PRO A 60 -0.84 20.87 -26.98
C PRO A 60 -0.09 19.57 -26.62
N ALA A 61 0.74 19.07 -27.53
CA ALA A 61 1.63 17.92 -27.29
C ALA A 61 2.59 18.15 -26.11
N ASP A 62 3.09 19.37 -25.93
CA ASP A 62 4.00 19.77 -24.86
C ASP A 62 3.26 20.27 -23.60
N GLN A 63 1.95 20.44 -23.64
CA GLN A 63 1.18 20.85 -22.46
C GLN A 63 0.91 19.65 -21.53
N LEU A 64 1.30 19.77 -20.27
CA LEU A 64 0.86 18.90 -19.18
C LEU A 64 -0.02 19.73 -18.24
N LEU A 65 -1.30 19.39 -18.15
CA LEU A 65 -2.26 20.05 -17.27
C LEU A 65 -2.54 19.15 -16.05
N LEU A 66 -2.27 19.64 -14.84
CA LEU A 66 -2.54 18.93 -13.58
C LEU A 66 -3.61 19.64 -12.76
N CYS A 67 -4.55 18.87 -12.21
CA CYS A 67 -5.53 19.30 -11.22
C CYS A 67 -5.33 18.44 -9.96
N GLY A 68 -4.61 18.98 -8.96
CA GLY A 68 -4.08 18.18 -7.86
C GLY A 68 -3.22 17.02 -8.38
N ASN A 69 -3.47 15.80 -7.91
CA ASN A 69 -2.71 14.62 -8.29
C ASN A 69 -3.09 14.02 -9.67
N ILE A 70 -4.04 14.61 -10.40
CA ILE A 70 -4.60 14.05 -11.64
C ILE A 70 -4.12 14.84 -12.86
N SER A 71 -3.61 14.12 -13.87
CA SER A 71 -3.36 14.70 -15.20
C SER A 71 -4.66 14.77 -16.00
N LEU A 72 -4.91 15.92 -16.60
CA LEU A 72 -6.03 16.14 -17.52
C LEU A 72 -5.65 15.57 -18.90
N ASP A 73 -6.54 14.75 -19.46
CA ASP A 73 -6.41 14.13 -20.78
C ASP A 73 -7.28 14.90 -21.78
N GLY A 74 -6.72 15.27 -22.93
CA GLY A 74 -7.37 16.06 -23.97
C GLY A 74 -8.67 15.45 -24.47
N ALA A 75 -8.75 14.10 -24.51
CA ALA A 75 -9.92 13.36 -24.99
C ALA A 75 -11.14 13.43 -24.06
N ASN A 76 -10.98 13.92 -22.82
CA ASN A 76 -12.03 13.97 -21.82
C ASN A 76 -12.61 15.40 -21.65
N ALA A 77 -13.89 15.48 -21.28
CA ALA A 77 -14.53 16.73 -20.87
C ALA A 77 -14.10 17.17 -19.47
N LEU A 78 -14.13 18.48 -19.20
CA LEU A 78 -13.78 19.05 -17.89
C LEU A 78 -14.63 18.48 -16.73
N ALA A 79 -15.91 18.15 -16.99
CA ALA A 79 -16.83 17.55 -16.02
C ALA A 79 -16.32 16.21 -15.47
N THR A 80 -15.58 15.41 -16.25
CA THR A 80 -14.94 14.15 -15.81
C THR A 80 -14.02 14.37 -14.61
N TYR A 81 -13.42 15.56 -14.52
CA TYR A 81 -12.49 15.97 -13.46
C TYR A 81 -13.15 16.87 -12.39
N LYS A 82 -14.48 17.06 -12.49
CA LYS A 82 -15.28 18.01 -11.71
C LYS A 82 -14.80 19.46 -11.91
N LEU A 83 -14.49 19.83 -13.15
CA LEU A 83 -14.11 21.18 -13.57
C LEU A 83 -15.18 21.74 -14.54
N PRO A 84 -15.29 23.07 -14.67
CA PRO A 84 -14.66 24.11 -13.84
C PRO A 84 -15.29 24.22 -12.43
N ARG A 85 -14.48 24.59 -11.43
CA ARG A 85 -14.89 24.91 -10.05
C ARG A 85 -13.92 25.92 -9.42
N ASP A 86 -14.44 26.83 -8.61
CA ASP A 86 -13.65 27.90 -7.97
C ASP A 86 -12.66 27.38 -6.90
N ASP A 87 -12.88 26.18 -6.35
CA ASP A 87 -12.00 25.52 -5.37
C ASP A 87 -10.95 24.58 -6.00
N ARG A 88 -10.80 24.60 -7.33
CA ARG A 88 -9.88 23.71 -8.06
C ARG A 88 -9.01 24.48 -9.06
N GLU A 89 -7.76 24.70 -8.66
CA GLU A 89 -6.73 25.27 -9.52
C GLU A 89 -6.19 24.22 -10.52
N VAL A 90 -5.99 24.64 -11.78
CA VAL A 90 -5.32 23.84 -12.81
C VAL A 90 -3.95 24.44 -13.09
N PHE A 91 -2.91 23.61 -13.11
CA PHE A 91 -1.53 24.02 -13.37
C PHE A 91 -1.03 23.47 -14.70
N LEU A 92 -0.49 24.36 -15.54
CA LEU A 92 0.15 24.06 -16.82
C LEU A 92 1.67 23.95 -16.67
N TYR A 93 2.23 22.82 -17.09
CA TYR A 93 3.66 22.56 -17.18
C TYR A 93 4.05 22.33 -18.64
N ASN A 94 5.15 22.95 -19.06
CA ASN A 94 5.69 22.81 -20.41
C ASN A 94 6.66 21.61 -20.47
N LYS A 95 6.25 20.50 -21.11
CA LYS A 95 7.04 19.26 -21.22
C LYS A 95 8.41 19.47 -21.87
N ALA A 96 8.54 20.38 -22.84
CA ALA A 96 9.81 20.69 -23.48
C ALA A 96 10.82 21.31 -22.49
N ARG A 97 10.35 22.02 -21.46
CA ARG A 97 11.17 22.59 -20.37
C ARG A 97 11.44 21.60 -19.22
N LEU A 98 10.88 20.39 -19.28
CA LEU A 98 11.15 19.30 -18.32
C LEU A 98 12.35 18.44 -18.71
N LEU A 99 12.89 18.62 -19.91
CA LEU A 99 14.06 17.89 -20.43
C LEU A 99 15.34 18.43 -19.79
N ALA A 100 16.30 17.56 -19.48
CA ALA A 100 17.55 17.94 -18.80
C ALA A 100 18.37 19.00 -19.58
N ASP A 101 18.38 18.90 -20.92
CA ASP A 101 19.13 19.83 -21.80
C ASP A 101 18.34 21.10 -22.16
N SER A 102 17.16 21.31 -21.57
CA SER A 102 16.35 22.50 -21.85
C SER A 102 16.99 23.75 -21.22
N ARG A 103 16.93 24.87 -21.95
CA ARG A 103 17.52 26.13 -21.49
C ARG A 103 16.74 26.68 -20.28
N PRO A 104 17.42 27.32 -19.31
CA PRO A 104 16.75 28.01 -18.22
C PRO A 104 15.81 29.13 -18.73
N PRO A 105 14.82 29.53 -17.92
CA PRO A 105 13.95 30.65 -18.25
C PRO A 105 14.77 31.95 -18.38
N ALA A 106 14.34 32.83 -19.28
CA ALA A 106 14.96 34.14 -19.45
C ALA A 106 14.66 35.05 -18.23
N PRO A 107 15.56 35.98 -17.86
CA PRO A 107 15.27 36.97 -16.82
C PRO A 107 14.05 37.82 -17.15
N GLU A 108 13.25 38.14 -16.14
CA GLU A 108 11.94 38.74 -16.32
C GLU A 108 12.00 40.18 -16.87
N SER A 109 11.45 40.38 -18.07
CA SER A 109 11.47 41.67 -18.77
C SER A 109 10.33 42.58 -18.30
N LEU A 110 10.59 43.34 -17.24
CA LEU A 110 9.65 44.31 -16.67
C LEU A 110 10.07 45.74 -17.02
N TYR A 111 9.13 46.54 -17.52
CA TYR A 111 9.30 47.99 -17.62
C TYR A 111 9.06 48.63 -16.25
N ILE A 112 10.06 49.35 -15.74
CA ILE A 112 9.96 50.08 -14.47
C ILE A 112 9.32 51.44 -14.77
N PRO A 113 8.17 51.78 -14.16
CA PRO A 113 7.53 53.07 -14.38
C PRO A 113 8.44 54.22 -13.93
N GLU A 114 8.74 55.15 -14.83
CA GLU A 114 9.38 56.42 -14.50
C GLU A 114 8.32 57.53 -14.32
N PRO A 115 8.53 58.49 -13.40
CA PRO A 115 7.59 59.59 -13.18
C PRO A 115 7.62 60.59 -14.32
N ASN A 116 6.48 60.81 -14.98
CA ASN A 116 6.33 61.81 -16.03
C ASN A 116 6.20 63.23 -15.43
N ILE A 117 7.34 63.85 -15.11
CA ILE A 117 7.42 65.16 -14.45
C ILE A 117 7.10 66.27 -15.48
N PRO A 118 6.10 67.15 -15.23
CA PRO A 118 5.80 68.27 -16.11
C PRO A 118 6.93 69.31 -16.11
N PRO A 119 7.08 70.12 -17.17
CA PRO A 119 8.09 71.18 -17.20
C PRO A 119 7.77 72.29 -16.18
N PRO A 120 8.80 72.92 -15.57
CA PRO A 120 8.59 74.00 -14.60
C PRO A 120 7.91 75.22 -15.25
N PRO A 121 7.04 75.94 -14.51
CA PRO A 121 6.39 77.14 -15.02
C PRO A 121 7.44 78.20 -15.37
N ARG A 122 7.41 78.66 -16.63
CA ARG A 122 8.34 79.69 -17.13
C ARG A 122 8.14 80.99 -16.33
N PRO A 123 9.21 81.71 -15.96
CA PRO A 123 9.08 83.06 -15.41
C PRO A 123 8.31 83.95 -16.39
N GLN A 124 7.29 84.68 -15.91
CA GLN A 124 6.58 85.66 -16.74
C GLN A 124 7.49 86.88 -16.97
N GLY A 125 8.31 86.80 -18.02
CA GLY A 125 9.21 87.85 -18.48
C GLY A 125 8.55 88.99 -19.25
N SER A 126 7.23 89.18 -19.10
CA SER A 126 6.48 90.27 -19.72
C SER A 126 5.31 90.69 -18.83
N PRO A 127 5.22 91.98 -18.42
CA PRO A 127 4.07 92.47 -17.68
C PRO A 127 2.82 92.46 -18.58
N PRO A 128 1.64 92.06 -18.08
CA PRO A 128 0.39 92.49 -18.66
C PRO A 128 0.34 94.02 -18.64
N SER A 129 -0.18 94.63 -19.71
CA SER A 129 -0.31 96.08 -19.83
C SER A 129 -1.48 96.61 -18.99
N ASP A 130 -1.41 96.43 -17.68
CA ASP A 130 -2.25 97.13 -16.69
C ASP A 130 -1.42 97.42 -15.42
N ALA A 131 -1.06 98.69 -15.27
CA ALA A 131 -0.15 99.18 -14.23
C ALA A 131 -0.89 99.58 -12.94
N SER A 132 -1.59 98.63 -12.31
CA SER A 132 -2.29 98.87 -11.03
C SER A 132 -2.32 97.68 -10.05
N ALA A 133 -1.83 96.50 -10.43
CA ALA A 133 -1.82 95.32 -9.56
C ALA A 133 -0.68 95.35 -8.51
N ASP A 134 -1.06 95.31 -7.23
CA ASP A 134 -0.22 95.21 -6.03
C ASP A 134 0.90 94.15 -6.18
N PRO A 135 2.17 94.48 -5.89
CA PRO A 135 3.27 93.51 -5.84
C PRO A 135 2.98 92.25 -5.01
N ALA A 136 2.21 92.35 -3.92
CA ALA A 136 1.82 91.20 -3.11
C ALA A 136 0.82 90.28 -3.83
N LEU A 137 -0.14 90.82 -4.58
CA LEU A 137 -1.05 90.03 -5.42
C LEU A 137 -0.27 89.26 -6.51
N LYS A 138 0.70 89.91 -7.15
CA LYS A 138 1.58 89.24 -8.14
C LYS A 138 2.39 88.10 -7.51
N ALA A 139 2.86 88.28 -6.28
CA ALA A 139 3.54 87.22 -5.53
C ALA A 139 2.59 86.04 -5.22
N LEU A 140 1.36 86.30 -4.78
CA LEU A 140 0.36 85.26 -4.49
C LEU A 140 0.04 84.40 -5.73
N VAL A 141 -0.20 85.02 -6.89
CA VAL A 141 -0.45 84.31 -8.16
C VAL A 141 0.78 83.47 -8.56
N SER A 142 2.00 83.98 -8.33
CA SER A 142 3.22 83.19 -8.55
C SER A 142 3.35 82.01 -7.59
N TYR A 143 2.88 82.12 -6.34
CA TYR A 143 2.90 81.01 -5.40
C TYR A 143 1.83 79.97 -5.71
N GLU A 144 0.60 80.35 -6.05
CA GLU A 144 -0.45 79.42 -6.51
C GLU A 144 0.04 78.61 -7.73
N THR A 145 0.68 79.26 -8.69
CA THR A 145 1.25 78.58 -9.86
C THR A 145 2.39 77.62 -9.50
N ARG A 146 3.22 77.97 -8.50
CA ARG A 146 4.25 77.04 -7.98
C ARG A 146 3.64 75.90 -7.19
N PHE A 147 2.62 76.13 -6.35
CA PHE A 147 1.97 75.07 -5.57
C PHE A 147 1.28 74.05 -6.47
N ARG A 148 0.56 74.53 -7.48
CA ARG A 148 -0.04 73.70 -8.52
C ARG A 148 1.00 72.87 -9.28
N TYR A 149 2.17 73.46 -9.58
CA TYR A 149 3.30 72.72 -10.13
C TYR A 149 3.86 71.67 -9.14
N HIS A 150 4.07 72.03 -7.87
CA HIS A 150 4.58 71.11 -6.83
C HIS A 150 3.65 69.91 -6.65
N PHE A 151 2.33 70.14 -6.61
CA PHE A 151 1.32 69.09 -6.58
C PHE A 151 1.37 68.20 -7.84
N GLN A 152 1.54 68.77 -9.04
CA GLN A 152 1.66 67.98 -10.27
C GLN A 152 2.93 67.11 -10.30
N VAL A 153 4.08 67.65 -9.87
CA VAL A 153 5.34 66.90 -9.73
C VAL A 153 5.20 65.77 -8.71
N ALA A 154 4.63 66.07 -7.53
CA ALA A 154 4.38 65.09 -6.49
C ALA A 154 3.40 63.99 -6.97
N ASN A 155 2.32 64.36 -7.66
CA ASN A 155 1.37 63.40 -8.22
C ASN A 155 2.04 62.48 -9.24
N ALA A 156 2.87 63.00 -10.14
CA ALA A 156 3.60 62.18 -11.12
C ALA A 156 4.50 61.14 -10.44
N VAL A 157 5.20 61.53 -9.37
CA VAL A 157 6.02 60.61 -8.54
C VAL A 157 5.15 59.60 -7.81
N TYR A 158 4.03 60.03 -7.22
CA TYR A 158 3.09 59.16 -6.51
C TYR A 158 2.41 58.12 -7.42
N GLN A 159 2.00 58.49 -8.63
CA GLN A 159 1.45 57.53 -9.61
C GLN A 159 2.52 56.50 -10.06
N SER A 160 3.77 56.94 -10.25
CA SER A 160 4.92 56.05 -10.46
C SER A 160 5.09 55.06 -9.31
N SER A 161 5.09 55.56 -8.06
CA SER A 161 5.21 54.76 -6.84
C SER A 161 4.07 53.74 -6.68
N LEU A 162 2.83 54.13 -6.95
CA LEU A 162 1.68 53.21 -6.96
C LEU A 162 1.83 52.10 -8.00
N ALA A 163 2.25 52.45 -9.23
CA ALA A 163 2.47 51.47 -10.29
C ALA A 163 3.58 50.48 -9.94
N LYS A 164 4.71 50.96 -9.38
CA LYS A 164 5.80 50.12 -8.86
C LYS A 164 5.31 49.18 -7.76
N PHE A 165 4.53 49.68 -6.80
CA PHE A 165 4.01 48.88 -5.70
C PHE A 165 3.03 47.79 -6.16
N GLU A 166 2.15 48.06 -7.14
CA GLU A 166 1.28 47.02 -7.70
C GLU A 166 2.06 46.00 -8.54
N LEU A 167 3.16 46.39 -9.20
CA LEU A 167 4.09 45.43 -9.81
C LEU A 167 4.70 44.52 -8.74
N CYS A 168 5.17 45.03 -7.60
CA CYS A 168 5.65 44.19 -6.49
C CYS A 168 4.59 43.18 -6.03
N ARG A 169 3.33 43.63 -5.87
CA ARG A 169 2.20 42.75 -5.50
C ARG A 169 1.90 41.72 -6.59
N ARG A 170 2.02 42.06 -7.86
CA ARG A 170 1.87 41.12 -8.98
C ARG A 170 2.92 40.02 -8.93
N LEU A 171 4.20 40.38 -8.81
CA LEU A 171 5.31 39.41 -8.75
C LEU A 171 5.18 38.46 -7.55
N LEU A 172 4.71 38.98 -6.40
CA LEU A 172 4.40 38.14 -5.24
C LEU A 172 3.27 37.14 -5.53
N ARG A 173 2.15 37.58 -6.14
CA ARG A 173 1.03 36.69 -6.50
C ARG A 173 1.48 35.57 -7.45
N GLU A 174 2.29 35.92 -8.45
CA GLU A 174 2.85 34.97 -9.42
C GLU A 174 3.82 33.99 -8.72
N GLY A 175 4.70 34.47 -7.84
CA GLY A 175 5.56 33.60 -7.02
C GLY A 175 4.79 32.64 -6.11
N GLN A 176 3.72 33.10 -5.46
CA GLN A 176 2.83 32.26 -4.65
C GLN A 176 2.09 31.21 -5.49
N VAL A 177 1.76 31.51 -6.76
CA VAL A 177 1.22 30.53 -7.72
C VAL A 177 2.29 29.48 -8.08
N GLN A 178 3.56 29.90 -8.25
CA GLN A 178 4.67 28.98 -8.50
C GLN A 178 4.94 28.04 -7.32
N GLU A 179 4.83 28.50 -6.07
CA GLU A 179 4.89 27.64 -4.88
C GLU A 179 3.79 26.57 -4.90
N ARG A 180 2.52 26.95 -5.15
CA ARG A 180 1.42 25.97 -5.25
C ARG A 180 1.57 25.01 -6.43
N ALA A 181 2.21 25.43 -7.52
CA ALA A 181 2.58 24.55 -8.63
C ALA A 181 3.64 23.52 -8.20
N LEU A 182 4.70 23.95 -7.50
CA LEU A 182 5.71 23.04 -6.92
C LEU A 182 5.07 22.03 -5.96
N ASP A 183 4.17 22.47 -5.07
CA ASP A 183 3.45 21.59 -4.15
C ASP A 183 2.55 20.58 -4.89
N THR A 184 1.88 21.01 -5.95
CA THR A 184 1.02 20.14 -6.79
C THR A 184 1.85 19.08 -7.53
N ALA A 185 2.96 19.48 -8.14
CA ALA A 185 3.88 18.56 -8.81
C ALA A 185 4.58 17.62 -7.82
N GLY A 186 4.94 18.11 -6.63
CA GLY A 186 5.47 17.32 -5.52
C GLY A 186 4.47 16.27 -5.05
N SER A 187 3.22 16.65 -4.79
CA SER A 187 2.13 15.74 -4.38
C SER A 187 1.87 14.66 -5.44
N ASN A 188 1.91 15.01 -6.72
CA ASN A 188 1.81 14.05 -7.82
C ASN A 188 2.98 13.05 -7.84
N LEU A 189 4.22 13.55 -7.70
CA LEU A 189 5.41 12.70 -7.61
C LEU A 189 5.33 11.76 -6.40
N GLU A 190 4.98 12.28 -5.22
CA GLU A 190 4.85 11.53 -3.98
C GLU A 190 3.84 10.38 -4.12
N HIS A 191 2.67 10.65 -4.73
CA HIS A 191 1.67 9.62 -5.01
C HIS A 191 2.19 8.51 -5.93
N THR A 192 2.99 8.84 -6.96
CA THR A 192 3.61 7.82 -7.82
C THR A 192 4.74 7.05 -7.12
N PHE A 193 5.56 7.72 -6.31
CA PHE A 193 6.64 7.11 -5.55
C PHE A 193 6.13 6.20 -4.43
N ARG A 194 5.02 6.56 -3.78
CA ARG A 194 4.33 5.75 -2.77
C ARG A 194 3.86 4.41 -3.35
N LYS A 195 3.32 4.42 -4.58
CA LYS A 195 2.92 3.20 -5.32
C LYS A 195 4.12 2.30 -5.65
N LEU A 196 5.25 2.87 -6.06
CA LEU A 196 6.50 2.13 -6.26
C LEU A 196 6.99 1.52 -4.94
N SER A 197 7.03 2.32 -3.87
CA SER A 197 7.49 1.90 -2.54
C SER A 197 6.66 0.73 -1.99
N GLN A 198 5.34 0.75 -2.19
CA GLN A 198 4.47 -0.38 -1.82
C GLN A 198 4.86 -1.65 -2.59
N ARG A 199 4.91 -1.61 -3.93
CA ARG A 199 5.25 -2.78 -4.75
C ARG A 199 6.66 -3.33 -4.46
N TYR A 200 7.62 -2.44 -4.21
CA TYR A 200 8.97 -2.80 -3.82
C TYR A 200 9.01 -3.56 -2.48
N SER A 201 8.28 -3.08 -1.47
CA SER A 201 8.17 -3.76 -0.16
C SER A 201 7.44 -5.11 -0.27
N GLU A 202 6.36 -5.19 -1.06
CA GLU A 202 5.66 -6.44 -1.35
C GLU A 202 6.57 -7.46 -2.05
N PHE A 203 7.33 -7.00 -3.06
CA PHE A 203 8.34 -7.79 -3.75
C PHE A 203 9.43 -8.31 -2.79
N LEU A 204 10.05 -7.44 -1.98
CA LEU A 204 11.11 -7.84 -1.05
C LEU A 204 10.63 -8.85 -0.01
N ARG A 205 9.39 -8.71 0.48
CA ARG A 205 8.78 -9.68 1.41
C ARG A 205 8.70 -11.07 0.77
N CYS A 206 8.16 -11.16 -0.45
CA CYS A 206 8.06 -12.42 -1.19
C CYS A 206 9.45 -12.98 -1.52
N PHE A 207 10.38 -12.14 -1.97
CA PHE A 207 11.75 -12.53 -2.30
C PHE A 207 12.46 -13.12 -1.08
N THR A 208 12.36 -12.47 0.08
CA THR A 208 13.02 -12.93 1.32
C THR A 208 12.48 -14.28 1.78
N GLN A 209 11.16 -14.50 1.67
CA GLN A 209 10.52 -15.78 1.97
C GLN A 209 10.98 -16.89 1.00
N GLN A 210 11.00 -16.62 -0.30
CA GLN A 210 11.47 -17.55 -1.32
C GLN A 210 12.96 -17.86 -1.16
N HIS A 211 13.80 -16.84 -0.95
CA HIS A 211 15.24 -16.95 -0.76
C HIS A 211 15.56 -17.85 0.44
N ARG A 212 14.90 -17.65 1.58
CA ARG A 212 15.04 -18.56 2.74
C ARG A 212 14.73 -20.01 2.36
N SER A 213 13.62 -20.26 1.67
CA SER A 213 13.23 -21.62 1.25
C SER A 213 14.22 -22.24 0.25
N HIS A 214 14.78 -21.45 -0.66
CA HIS A 214 15.76 -21.90 -1.65
C HIS A 214 17.10 -22.27 -0.98
N VAL A 215 17.60 -21.39 -0.10
CA VAL A 215 18.84 -21.59 0.66
C VAL A 215 18.71 -22.81 1.58
N GLU A 216 17.60 -22.94 2.30
CA GLU A 216 17.35 -24.10 3.17
C GLU A 216 17.28 -25.42 2.38
N MET A 217 16.62 -25.43 1.21
CA MET A 217 16.55 -26.61 0.36
C MET A 217 17.93 -27.03 -0.16
N LEU A 218 18.71 -26.10 -0.68
CA LEU A 218 20.05 -26.36 -1.23
C LEU A 218 21.03 -26.78 -0.12
N ALA A 219 21.00 -26.14 1.06
CA ALA A 219 21.84 -26.51 2.21
C ALA A 219 21.51 -27.90 2.79
N ASN A 220 20.27 -28.36 2.63
CA ASN A 220 19.84 -29.67 3.09
C ASN A 220 19.95 -30.77 2.03
N PHE A 221 20.17 -30.43 0.76
CA PHE A 221 20.12 -31.34 -0.40
C PHE A 221 20.97 -32.61 -0.22
N GLU A 222 22.29 -32.48 0.01
CA GLU A 222 23.17 -33.66 0.18
C GLU A 222 22.81 -34.49 1.42
N ARG A 223 22.28 -33.86 2.48
CA ARG A 223 21.80 -34.56 3.67
C ARG A 223 20.57 -35.41 3.36
N ASP A 224 19.68 -34.90 2.51
CA ASP A 224 18.47 -35.63 2.09
C ASP A 224 18.78 -36.74 1.06
N VAL A 225 19.72 -36.53 0.14
CA VAL A 225 20.28 -37.60 -0.71
C VAL A 225 20.87 -38.72 0.16
N GLN A 226 21.67 -38.40 1.18
CA GLN A 226 22.21 -39.39 2.12
C GLN A 226 21.11 -40.15 2.88
N LYS A 227 20.05 -39.47 3.35
CA LYS A 227 18.89 -40.13 3.98
C LYS A 227 18.21 -41.11 3.01
N LEU A 228 18.01 -40.73 1.74
CA LEU A 228 17.40 -41.61 0.75
C LEU A 228 18.28 -42.82 0.40
N ARG A 229 19.62 -42.69 0.39
CA ARG A 229 20.53 -43.86 0.27
C ARG A 229 20.44 -44.78 1.50
N ALA A 230 20.27 -44.23 2.70
CA ALA A 230 20.15 -45.02 3.92
C ALA A 230 18.83 -45.82 4.04
N VAL A 231 17.75 -45.34 3.42
CA VAL A 231 16.45 -46.05 3.43
C VAL A 231 16.43 -47.13 2.34
N ARG A 232 16.58 -48.39 2.78
CA ARG A 232 16.41 -49.57 1.92
C ARG A 232 14.94 -49.78 1.53
N LEU A 233 14.73 -50.23 0.30
CA LEU A 233 13.45 -50.69 -0.22
C LEU A 233 13.05 -52.02 0.41
N HIS A 234 11.74 -52.30 0.45
CA HIS A 234 11.20 -53.58 0.88
C HIS A 234 11.79 -54.71 0.02
N PRO A 235 12.17 -55.90 0.55
CA PRO A 235 12.84 -56.94 -0.23
C PRO A 235 12.13 -57.33 -1.54
N ALA A 236 10.79 -57.40 -1.51
CA ALA A 236 9.97 -57.70 -2.70
C ALA A 236 9.95 -56.58 -3.79
N LEU A 237 10.57 -55.42 -3.53
CA LEU A 237 10.75 -54.32 -4.50
C LEU A 237 12.19 -54.18 -4.99
N GLN A 238 13.12 -55.02 -4.49
CA GLN A 238 14.52 -54.94 -4.87
C GLN A 238 14.79 -55.73 -6.16
N SER A 239 15.72 -55.22 -6.98
CA SER A 239 16.19 -55.87 -8.20
C SER A 239 17.68 -55.61 -8.38
N GLU A 240 18.31 -56.21 -9.38
CA GLU A 240 19.65 -55.78 -9.81
C GLU A 240 19.59 -54.27 -10.15
N GLY A 241 20.36 -53.46 -9.43
CA GLY A 241 20.37 -52.00 -9.56
C GLY A 241 19.27 -51.24 -8.82
N ARG A 242 18.49 -51.87 -7.91
CA ARG A 242 17.47 -51.18 -7.09
C ARG A 242 17.40 -51.75 -5.67
N HIS A 243 17.93 -51.03 -4.69
CA HIS A 243 18.04 -51.46 -3.29
C HIS A 243 17.62 -50.38 -2.26
N CYS A 244 17.78 -49.10 -2.57
CA CYS A 244 17.44 -47.95 -1.72
C CYS A 244 16.52 -46.94 -2.43
N LEU A 245 16.06 -45.91 -1.72
CA LEU A 245 15.18 -44.89 -2.33
C LEU A 245 15.89 -44.01 -3.35
N MET A 246 17.20 -43.78 -3.25
CA MET A 246 17.92 -43.04 -4.29
C MET A 246 17.95 -43.78 -5.63
N ASP A 247 17.89 -45.11 -5.65
CA ASP A 247 17.91 -45.90 -6.89
C ASP A 247 16.61 -45.76 -7.73
N LEU A 248 15.58 -45.09 -7.16
CA LEU A 248 14.38 -44.69 -7.89
C LEU A 248 14.56 -43.38 -8.67
N LEU A 249 15.66 -42.65 -8.44
CA LEU A 249 15.95 -41.33 -8.96
C LEU A 249 17.30 -41.32 -9.70
N LYS A 250 17.45 -40.39 -10.65
CA LYS A 250 18.74 -40.18 -11.31
C LYS A 250 19.58 -39.18 -10.50
N GLU A 251 20.43 -39.69 -9.62
CA GLU A 251 21.22 -38.88 -8.69
C GLU A 251 22.07 -37.79 -9.39
N ASN A 252 22.74 -38.14 -10.50
CA ASN A 252 23.58 -37.20 -11.24
C ASN A 252 22.77 -36.04 -11.86
N ASP A 253 21.59 -36.34 -12.41
CA ASP A 253 20.70 -35.33 -13.00
C ASP A 253 20.18 -34.38 -11.89
N LEU A 254 19.85 -34.91 -10.71
CA LEU A 254 19.42 -34.11 -9.55
C LEU A 254 20.52 -33.24 -8.96
N ARG A 255 21.77 -33.73 -8.90
CA ARG A 255 22.92 -32.93 -8.49
C ARG A 255 23.19 -31.78 -9.45
N LYS A 256 23.19 -32.08 -10.76
CA LYS A 256 23.30 -31.06 -11.80
C LYS A 256 22.18 -30.01 -11.69
N LEU A 257 20.94 -30.44 -11.46
CA LEU A 257 19.81 -29.53 -11.22
C LEU A 257 20.01 -28.67 -9.96
N ALA A 258 20.56 -29.23 -8.88
CA ALA A 258 20.88 -28.47 -7.66
C ALA A 258 21.96 -27.40 -7.90
N ASP A 259 23.01 -27.72 -8.67
CA ASP A 259 24.05 -26.78 -9.07
C ASP A 259 23.51 -25.66 -9.99
N GLU A 260 22.63 -26.03 -10.93
CA GLU A 260 21.93 -25.09 -11.82
C GLU A 260 21.00 -24.14 -11.03
N CYS A 261 20.22 -24.69 -10.08
CA CYS A 261 19.40 -23.94 -9.13
C CYS A 261 20.23 -22.98 -8.27
N PHE A 262 21.35 -23.43 -7.69
CA PHE A 262 22.25 -22.58 -6.91
C PHE A 262 22.82 -21.43 -7.74
N CYS A 263 23.30 -21.72 -8.95
CA CYS A 263 23.83 -20.72 -9.86
C CYS A 263 22.77 -19.71 -10.32
N SER A 264 21.55 -20.17 -10.60
CA SER A 264 20.41 -19.31 -10.96
C SER A 264 20.02 -18.39 -9.80
N HIS A 265 19.86 -18.97 -8.60
CA HIS A 265 19.51 -18.25 -7.38
C HIS A 265 20.53 -17.14 -7.04
N LYS A 266 21.83 -17.47 -7.07
CA LYS A 266 22.91 -16.49 -6.81
C LYS A 266 22.97 -15.37 -7.85
N LYS A 267 22.70 -15.66 -9.13
CA LYS A 267 22.60 -14.63 -10.19
C LYS A 267 21.42 -13.68 -9.94
N PHE A 268 20.28 -14.22 -9.52
CA PHE A 268 19.09 -13.42 -9.22
C PHE A 268 19.28 -12.57 -7.94
N GLU A 269 19.90 -13.12 -6.90
CA GLU A 269 20.26 -12.40 -5.68
C GLU A 269 21.10 -11.15 -5.96
N VAL A 270 22.14 -11.25 -6.80
CA VAL A 270 22.95 -10.08 -7.22
C VAL A 270 22.10 -9.02 -7.93
N LYS A 271 21.13 -9.42 -8.76
CA LYS A 271 20.19 -8.49 -9.42
C LYS A 271 19.24 -7.82 -8.42
N VAL A 272 18.78 -8.54 -7.41
CA VAL A 272 17.94 -7.98 -6.33
C VAL A 272 18.74 -7.00 -5.47
N SER A 273 20.01 -7.28 -5.18
CA SER A 273 20.90 -6.33 -4.48
C SER A 273 21.13 -5.05 -5.28
N GLN A 274 21.29 -5.13 -6.61
CA GLN A 274 21.33 -3.93 -7.46
C GLN A 274 20.02 -3.13 -7.41
N LEU A 275 18.86 -3.81 -7.46
CA LEU A 275 17.55 -3.17 -7.34
C LEU A 275 17.37 -2.46 -5.99
N LYS A 276 17.86 -3.05 -4.89
CA LYS A 276 17.86 -2.42 -3.55
C LYS A 276 18.66 -1.11 -3.55
N ALA A 277 19.87 -1.11 -4.14
CA ALA A 277 20.70 0.08 -4.27
C ALA A 277 20.02 1.17 -5.11
N ASN A 278 19.47 0.80 -6.28
CA ASN A 278 18.73 1.71 -7.17
C ASN A 278 17.52 2.34 -6.45
N PHE A 279 16.78 1.55 -5.65
CA PHE A 279 15.64 2.05 -4.88
C PHE A 279 16.05 3.08 -3.82
N LEU A 280 17.11 2.80 -3.07
CA LEU A 280 17.65 3.69 -2.04
C LEU A 280 18.14 5.02 -2.62
N GLU A 281 18.83 4.97 -3.77
CA GLU A 281 19.28 6.18 -4.46
C GLU A 281 18.09 7.02 -4.97
N LEU A 282 17.10 6.38 -5.59
CA LEU A 282 15.87 7.04 -6.05
C LEU A 282 15.09 7.65 -4.88
N LYS A 283 14.96 6.94 -3.77
CA LYS A 283 14.32 7.43 -2.53
C LYS A 283 15.00 8.71 -2.05
N LYS A 284 16.34 8.69 -1.87
CA LYS A 284 17.13 9.87 -1.47
C LYS A 284 16.96 11.04 -2.44
N ARG A 285 16.93 10.77 -3.75
CA ARG A 285 16.74 11.77 -4.81
C ARG A 285 15.35 12.44 -4.76
N VAL A 286 14.31 11.66 -4.46
CA VAL A 286 12.92 12.12 -4.30
C VAL A 286 12.74 12.90 -2.99
N GLU A 287 13.26 12.39 -1.87
CA GLU A 287 13.24 13.10 -0.58
C GLU A 287 13.96 14.45 -0.66
N GLY A 288 15.18 14.48 -1.21
CA GLY A 288 15.94 15.71 -1.43
C GLY A 288 15.35 16.63 -2.52
N LEU A 289 14.29 16.22 -3.21
CA LEU A 289 13.52 17.07 -4.13
C LEU A 289 12.32 17.71 -3.40
N PHE A 290 11.63 16.98 -2.51
CA PHE A 290 10.60 17.57 -1.65
C PHE A 290 11.15 18.71 -0.78
N HIS A 291 12.31 18.50 -0.15
CA HIS A 291 12.97 19.56 0.63
C HIS A 291 13.30 20.81 -0.20
N ALA A 292 13.69 20.64 -1.47
CA ALA A 292 13.98 21.76 -2.37
C ALA A 292 12.71 22.51 -2.80
N MET A 293 11.60 21.81 -3.01
CA MET A 293 10.32 22.43 -3.40
C MET A 293 9.66 23.17 -2.22
N SER A 294 9.75 22.63 -1.00
CA SER A 294 9.26 23.30 0.22
C SER A 294 10.13 24.47 0.69
N SER A 295 11.26 24.75 0.02
CA SER A 295 12.15 25.88 0.32
C SER A 295 11.72 27.20 -0.35
N GLY A 296 10.57 27.24 -1.02
CA GLY A 296 10.00 28.45 -1.63
C GLY A 296 9.77 29.57 -0.60
N GLY A 297 10.38 30.73 -0.87
CA GLY A 297 10.53 31.83 0.09
C GLY A 297 9.67 33.07 -0.18
N CYS A 298 8.44 32.95 -0.69
CA CYS A 298 7.58 34.12 -0.90
C CYS A 298 7.21 34.86 0.40
N LYS A 299 7.27 34.19 1.56
CA LYS A 299 6.94 34.75 2.88
C LYS A 299 7.78 35.99 3.25
N ASP A 300 9.08 35.99 2.92
CA ASP A 300 9.97 37.11 3.20
C ASP A 300 9.64 38.31 2.31
N VAL A 301 9.34 38.06 1.03
CA VAL A 301 8.92 39.09 0.07
C VAL A 301 7.54 39.66 0.44
N GLU A 302 6.61 38.81 0.89
CA GLU A 302 5.30 39.22 1.39
C GLU A 302 5.42 40.13 2.61
N LYS A 303 6.27 39.77 3.58
CA LYS A 303 6.57 40.60 4.76
C LYS A 303 7.14 41.95 4.33
N LEU A 304 8.13 41.96 3.44
CA LEU A 304 8.77 43.18 2.96
C LEU A 304 7.79 44.10 2.22
N ILE A 305 6.88 43.55 1.40
CA ILE A 305 5.83 44.32 0.72
C ILE A 305 4.83 44.91 1.74
N LYS A 306 4.43 44.16 2.78
CA LYS A 306 3.56 44.67 3.85
C LYS A 306 4.21 45.81 4.63
N GLU A 307 5.49 45.71 4.96
CA GLU A 307 6.26 46.79 5.61
C GLU A 307 6.26 48.08 4.75
N HIS A 308 6.40 47.95 3.43
CA HIS A 308 6.40 49.09 2.51
C HIS A 308 4.99 49.63 2.17
N GLN A 309 3.91 48.98 2.63
CA GLN A 309 2.56 49.51 2.43
C GLN A 309 2.32 50.81 3.22
N GLY A 310 3.04 51.02 4.33
CA GLY A 310 3.04 52.29 5.07
C GLY A 310 3.57 53.46 4.22
N VAL A 311 4.61 53.22 3.41
CA VAL A 311 5.22 54.24 2.53
C VAL A 311 4.20 54.83 1.54
N ILE A 312 3.33 54.00 0.96
CA ILE A 312 2.23 54.46 0.10
C ILE A 312 1.21 55.29 0.89
N GLY A 313 0.96 54.94 2.15
CA GLY A 313 0.13 55.72 3.07
C GLY A 313 0.71 57.11 3.34
N ASP A 314 2.00 57.19 3.64
CA ASP A 314 2.71 58.44 3.91
C ASP A 314 2.75 59.36 2.68
N GLN A 315 3.06 58.80 1.50
CA GLN A 315 2.96 59.55 0.24
C GLN A 315 1.53 60.07 -0.01
N LYS A 316 0.49 59.28 0.31
CA LYS A 316 -0.90 59.70 0.17
C LYS A 316 -1.27 60.85 1.12
N ILE A 317 -0.74 60.87 2.34
CA ILE A 317 -0.91 61.99 3.30
C ILE A 317 -0.26 63.27 2.73
N ILE A 318 0.98 63.18 2.22
CA ILE A 318 1.66 64.30 1.56
C ILE A 318 0.84 64.80 0.36
N MET A 319 0.32 63.91 -0.48
CA MET A 319 -0.53 64.28 -1.62
C MET A 319 -1.81 65.01 -1.21
N GLN A 320 -2.43 64.63 -0.09
CA GLN A 320 -3.60 65.31 0.47
C GLN A 320 -3.25 66.70 1.03
N ALA A 321 -2.11 66.84 1.71
CA ALA A 321 -1.61 68.14 2.17
C ALA A 321 -1.36 69.08 0.99
N LEU A 322 -0.57 68.64 -0.01
CA LEU A 322 -0.27 69.43 -1.21
C LEU A 322 -1.54 69.84 -1.99
N SER A 323 -2.56 68.98 -2.07
CA SER A 323 -3.85 69.32 -2.69
C SER A 323 -4.55 70.44 -1.92
N LYS A 324 -4.63 70.30 -0.59
CA LYS A 324 -5.25 71.30 0.29
C LYS A 324 -4.51 72.64 0.25
N ASP A 325 -3.19 72.61 0.14
CA ASP A 325 -2.35 73.81 0.04
C ASP A 325 -2.53 74.52 -1.30
N VAL A 326 -2.71 73.78 -2.40
CA VAL A 326 -3.15 74.33 -3.71
C VAL A 326 -4.51 75.02 -3.57
N ASP A 327 -5.53 74.33 -3.03
CA ASP A 327 -6.88 74.90 -2.85
C ASP A 327 -6.87 76.14 -1.94
N THR A 328 -6.05 76.12 -0.89
CA THR A 328 -5.86 77.26 0.04
C THR A 328 -5.20 78.44 -0.66
N SER A 329 -4.14 78.20 -1.45
CA SER A 329 -3.47 79.27 -2.22
C SER A 329 -4.38 79.88 -3.28
N LYS A 330 -5.16 79.06 -3.98
CA LYS A 330 -6.17 79.51 -4.95
C LYS A 330 -7.22 80.38 -4.28
N LYS A 331 -7.79 79.91 -3.15
CA LYS A 331 -8.77 80.68 -2.39
C LYS A 331 -8.20 82.03 -1.93
N LEU A 332 -6.96 82.07 -1.44
CA LEU A 332 -6.31 83.33 -1.04
C LEU A 332 -6.10 84.29 -2.24
N VAL A 333 -5.81 83.76 -3.44
CA VAL A 333 -5.76 84.57 -4.67
C VAL A 333 -7.16 85.10 -5.04
N ASP A 334 -8.19 84.27 -5.01
CA ASP A 334 -9.57 84.64 -5.35
C ASP A 334 -10.16 85.66 -4.34
N ASP A 335 -9.96 85.44 -3.04
CA ASP A 335 -10.39 86.33 -1.94
C ASP A 335 -9.70 87.70 -2.03
N CYS A 336 -8.41 87.74 -2.35
CA CYS A 336 -7.67 89.01 -2.49
C CYS A 336 -7.94 89.73 -3.82
N SER A 337 -8.39 89.03 -4.87
CA SER A 337 -8.67 89.60 -6.20
C SER A 337 -10.10 90.09 -6.39
N SER A 338 -11.05 89.61 -5.59
CA SER A 338 -12.49 89.89 -5.73
C SER A 338 -12.98 91.15 -5.01
N CYS A 339 -12.11 91.86 -4.28
CA CYS A 339 -12.41 93.09 -3.53
C CYS A 339 -13.60 93.02 -2.55
N GLN A 340 -14.04 91.82 -2.13
CA GLN A 340 -15.04 91.67 -1.08
C GLN A 340 -14.41 91.88 0.31
N LEU A 341 -14.33 93.15 0.72
CA LEU A 341 -13.78 93.58 1.99
C LEU A 341 -14.59 93.04 3.20
N SER A 342 -14.25 91.84 3.65
CA SER A 342 -14.25 91.56 5.09
C SER A 342 -12.84 91.83 5.62
N ALA A 343 -12.73 92.68 6.64
CA ALA A 343 -11.50 93.44 6.94
C ALA A 343 -10.39 92.65 7.69
N SER A 344 -10.11 91.40 7.29
CA SER A 344 -9.31 90.46 8.12
C SER A 344 -7.94 90.03 7.55
N LEU A 345 -7.72 90.02 6.22
CA LEU A 345 -6.41 89.71 5.64
C LEU A 345 -5.93 90.79 4.68
N ARG A 346 -4.68 91.24 4.84
CA ARG A 346 -3.98 92.04 3.84
C ARG A 346 -3.21 91.10 2.89
N PRO A 347 -3.01 91.47 1.61
CA PRO A 347 -2.22 90.67 0.67
C PRO A 347 -0.82 90.28 1.18
N HIS A 348 -0.13 91.15 1.94
CA HIS A 348 1.16 90.85 2.54
C HIS A 348 1.12 89.74 3.60
N ASP A 349 0.06 89.68 4.42
CA ASP A 349 -0.10 88.64 5.46
C ASP A 349 -0.37 87.28 4.80
N ALA A 350 -1.16 87.26 3.73
CA ALA A 350 -1.36 86.09 2.89
C ALA A 350 -0.05 85.60 2.23
N VAL A 351 0.78 86.52 1.70
CA VAL A 351 2.10 86.16 1.14
C VAL A 351 3.00 85.53 2.20
N SER A 352 3.01 86.05 3.43
CA SER A 352 3.80 85.48 4.54
C SER A 352 3.30 84.10 4.99
N ALA A 353 1.98 83.86 5.00
CA ALA A 353 1.41 82.55 5.27
C ALA A 353 1.79 81.53 4.18
N VAL A 354 1.60 81.90 2.91
CA VAL A 354 1.92 81.05 1.74
C VAL A 354 3.42 80.82 1.60
N GLY A 355 4.27 81.79 1.96
CA GLY A 355 5.73 81.63 2.00
C GLY A 355 6.20 80.52 2.94
N ARG A 356 5.57 80.38 4.12
CA ARG A 356 5.87 79.27 5.05
C ARG A 356 5.44 77.91 4.50
N ILE A 357 4.29 77.84 3.83
CA ILE A 357 3.82 76.61 3.17
C ILE A 357 4.77 76.23 2.01
N TYR A 358 5.26 77.23 1.25
CA TYR A 358 6.25 77.01 0.18
C TYR A 358 7.55 76.39 0.70
N GLU A 359 8.05 76.83 1.86
CA GLU A 359 9.24 76.23 2.47
C GLU A 359 9.03 74.76 2.84
N VAL A 360 7.86 74.38 3.37
CA VAL A 360 7.50 72.97 3.66
C VAL A 360 7.39 72.15 2.37
N HIS A 361 6.89 72.74 1.28
CA HIS A 361 6.86 72.03 -0.01
C HIS A 361 8.27 71.71 -0.51
N GLU A 362 9.18 72.68 -0.51
CA GLU A 362 10.56 72.56 -1.02
C GLU A 362 11.46 71.69 -0.13
N LYS A 363 11.40 71.88 1.19
CA LYS A 363 12.34 71.25 2.15
C LYS A 363 11.89 69.86 2.60
N ASP A 364 10.58 69.65 2.74
CA ASP A 364 10.05 68.43 3.38
C ASP A 364 9.25 67.57 2.38
N ASN A 365 8.17 68.09 1.80
CA ASN A 365 7.21 67.29 1.03
C ASN A 365 7.80 66.72 -0.28
N LEU A 366 8.41 67.56 -1.12
CA LEU A 366 8.96 67.14 -2.41
C LEU A 366 10.21 66.25 -2.30
N PRO A 367 11.13 66.47 -1.34
CA PRO A 367 12.21 65.51 -1.07
C PRO A 367 11.68 64.18 -0.53
N SER A 368 10.74 64.20 0.42
CA SER A 368 10.20 62.97 1.04
C SER A 368 9.49 62.09 0.02
N ILE A 369 8.65 62.66 -0.87
CA ILE A 369 7.92 61.87 -1.87
C ILE A 369 8.86 61.17 -2.87
N ARG A 370 10.03 61.77 -3.14
CA ARG A 370 11.11 61.19 -3.97
C ARG A 370 11.89 60.10 -3.24
N ASP A 371 12.22 60.26 -1.95
CA ASP A 371 12.85 59.20 -1.15
C ASP A 371 11.93 57.96 -1.06
N PHE A 372 10.64 58.17 -0.84
CA PHE A 372 9.63 57.10 -0.85
C PHE A 372 9.57 56.36 -2.20
N ASP A 373 9.61 57.06 -3.35
CA ASP A 373 9.67 56.41 -4.67
C ASP A 373 10.98 55.63 -4.89
N GLN A 374 12.11 56.12 -4.38
CA GLN A 374 13.38 55.38 -4.42
C GLN A 374 13.35 54.11 -3.57
N ARG A 375 12.71 54.13 -2.39
CA ARG A 375 12.49 52.94 -1.56
C ARG A 375 11.65 51.89 -2.29
N LEU A 376 10.55 52.32 -2.94
CA LEU A 376 9.69 51.44 -3.73
C LEU A 376 10.37 50.90 -4.99
N THR A 377 11.29 51.67 -5.60
CA THR A 377 12.12 51.19 -6.71
C THR A 377 13.09 50.09 -6.24
N LYS A 378 13.73 50.26 -5.07
CA LYS A 378 14.58 49.22 -4.45
C LYS A 378 13.78 47.97 -4.03
N LEU A 379 12.52 48.13 -3.63
CA LEU A 379 11.61 47.02 -3.36
C LEU A 379 11.31 46.23 -4.66
N LEU A 380 11.00 46.93 -5.75
CA LEU A 380 10.65 46.31 -7.03
C LEU A 380 11.79 45.46 -7.60
N GLU A 381 13.04 45.95 -7.56
CA GLU A 381 14.20 45.14 -7.97
C GLU A 381 14.35 43.89 -7.10
N LYS A 382 14.21 43.98 -5.77
CA LYS A 382 14.25 42.80 -4.88
C LYS A 382 13.15 41.79 -5.21
N CYS A 383 11.93 42.26 -5.52
CA CYS A 383 10.83 41.38 -5.94
C CYS A 383 11.14 40.69 -7.27
N LYS A 384 11.74 41.40 -8.23
CA LYS A 384 12.16 40.89 -9.54
C LYS A 384 13.31 39.89 -9.44
N ASP A 385 14.31 40.14 -8.60
CA ASP A 385 15.39 39.18 -8.33
C ASP A 385 14.85 37.88 -7.73
N LYS A 386 13.99 37.98 -6.69
CA LYS A 386 13.33 36.82 -6.08
C LYS A 386 12.39 36.08 -7.04
N LYS A 387 11.76 36.79 -7.96
CA LYS A 387 10.95 36.19 -9.04
C LYS A 387 11.82 35.40 -10.02
N ASN A 388 12.98 35.92 -10.41
CA ASN A 388 13.95 35.21 -11.26
C ASN A 388 14.54 33.96 -10.57
N GLU A 389 14.83 34.05 -9.26
CA GLU A 389 15.19 32.88 -8.44
C GLU A 389 14.07 31.83 -8.44
N MET A 390 12.81 32.23 -8.25
CA MET A 390 11.66 31.32 -8.28
C MET A 390 11.46 30.66 -9.66
N ASN A 391 11.55 31.43 -10.76
CA ASN A 391 11.49 30.89 -12.13
C ASN A 391 12.58 29.80 -12.33
N THR A 392 13.79 30.04 -11.82
CA THR A 392 14.92 29.09 -11.88
C THR A 392 14.67 27.86 -10.99
N LEU A 393 14.16 28.05 -9.77
CA LEU A 393 13.82 26.97 -8.84
C LEU A 393 12.76 26.04 -9.44
N VAL A 394 11.68 26.60 -9.99
CA VAL A 394 10.64 25.83 -10.67
C VAL A 394 11.25 25.00 -11.80
N HIS A 395 12.04 25.62 -12.68
CA HIS A 395 12.66 24.93 -13.80
C HIS A 395 13.51 23.72 -13.36
N VAL A 396 14.43 23.91 -12.42
CA VAL A 396 15.31 22.84 -11.90
C VAL A 396 14.51 21.76 -11.16
N CYS A 397 13.56 22.15 -10.31
CA CYS A 397 12.69 21.18 -9.61
C CYS A 397 11.86 20.36 -10.60
N MET A 398 11.31 20.99 -11.64
CA MET A 398 10.48 20.32 -12.64
C MET A 398 11.27 19.34 -13.53
N GLN A 399 12.50 19.68 -13.93
CA GLN A 399 13.43 18.73 -14.57
C GLN A 399 13.72 17.54 -13.64
N ARG A 400 13.99 17.79 -12.36
CA ARG A 400 14.24 16.75 -11.36
C ARG A 400 13.01 15.85 -11.14
N VAL A 401 11.80 16.42 -11.02
CA VAL A 401 10.53 15.67 -10.96
C VAL A 401 10.43 14.73 -12.16
N LYS A 402 10.65 15.24 -13.38
CA LYS A 402 10.57 14.45 -14.60
C LYS A 402 11.58 13.31 -14.63
N SER A 403 12.83 13.56 -14.22
CA SER A 403 13.86 12.53 -14.12
C SER A 403 13.48 11.42 -13.13
N SER A 404 12.96 11.78 -11.96
CA SER A 404 12.49 10.84 -10.94
C SER A 404 11.27 10.05 -11.42
N GLN A 405 10.31 10.66 -12.12
CA GLN A 405 9.16 9.96 -12.72
C GLN A 405 9.60 8.92 -13.76
N ILE A 406 10.63 9.21 -14.57
CA ILE A 406 11.20 8.25 -15.53
C ILE A 406 11.84 7.08 -14.78
N SER A 407 12.67 7.35 -13.76
CA SER A 407 13.28 6.32 -12.90
C SER A 407 12.23 5.46 -12.20
N ILE A 408 11.16 6.05 -11.67
CA ILE A 408 10.02 5.33 -11.08
C ILE A 408 9.39 4.38 -12.10
N LYS A 409 9.13 4.83 -13.33
CA LYS A 409 8.55 3.99 -14.40
C LYS A 409 9.48 2.83 -14.79
N GLY A 410 10.79 3.09 -14.86
CA GLY A 410 11.81 2.06 -15.09
C GLY A 410 11.77 0.97 -14.02
N MET A 411 11.93 1.36 -12.75
CA MET A 411 11.89 0.44 -11.61
C MET A 411 10.56 -0.31 -11.47
N MET A 412 9.42 0.32 -11.79
CA MET A 412 8.12 -0.35 -11.82
C MET A 412 8.06 -1.47 -12.88
N SER A 413 8.81 -1.34 -13.97
CA SER A 413 8.91 -2.34 -15.05
C SER A 413 9.89 -3.45 -14.67
N GLU A 414 11.04 -3.12 -14.07
CA GLU A 414 12.00 -4.08 -13.51
C GLU A 414 11.37 -4.97 -12.43
N LEU A 415 10.57 -4.39 -11.52
CA LEU A 415 9.85 -5.12 -10.49
C LEU A 415 8.87 -6.17 -11.06
N VAL A 416 8.18 -5.86 -12.17
CA VAL A 416 7.29 -6.82 -12.84
C VAL A 416 8.10 -7.98 -13.43
N ALA A 417 9.21 -7.69 -14.11
CA ALA A 417 10.10 -8.73 -14.63
C ALA A 417 10.71 -9.61 -13.51
N PHE A 418 11.04 -9.02 -12.36
CA PHE A 418 11.56 -9.79 -11.22
C PHE A 418 10.48 -10.64 -10.54
N GLN A 419 9.22 -10.16 -10.48
CA GLN A 419 8.09 -10.95 -10.01
C GLN A 419 7.80 -12.14 -10.95
N GLU A 420 7.93 -11.94 -12.26
CA GLU A 420 7.83 -13.01 -13.26
C GLU A 420 8.93 -14.06 -13.07
N VAL A 421 10.20 -13.65 -12.92
CA VAL A 421 11.31 -14.58 -12.63
C VAL A 421 11.08 -15.36 -11.33
N MET A 422 10.57 -14.71 -10.27
CA MET A 422 10.24 -15.40 -9.01
C MET A 422 9.12 -16.45 -9.14
N GLY A 423 8.22 -16.28 -10.11
CA GLY A 423 7.14 -17.23 -10.41
C GLY A 423 7.63 -18.51 -11.08
N HIS A 424 8.78 -18.48 -11.77
CA HIS A 424 9.37 -19.64 -12.41
C HIS A 424 10.15 -20.48 -11.38
N GLN A 425 9.45 -21.39 -10.68
CA GLN A 425 10.04 -22.26 -9.65
C GLN A 425 10.20 -23.74 -10.05
N GLU A 426 9.94 -24.10 -11.32
CA GLU A 426 9.88 -25.50 -11.78
C GLU A 426 11.11 -26.34 -11.37
N ASP A 427 12.32 -25.79 -11.52
CA ASP A 427 13.57 -26.48 -11.14
C ASP A 427 13.67 -26.73 -9.62
N PHE A 428 13.24 -25.76 -8.81
CA PHE A 428 13.18 -25.89 -7.35
C PHE A 428 12.03 -26.82 -6.90
N ASP A 429 10.92 -26.86 -7.62
CA ASP A 429 9.83 -27.82 -7.40
C ASP A 429 10.27 -29.26 -7.68
N ASN A 430 11.04 -29.48 -8.74
CA ASN A 430 11.64 -30.77 -9.06
C ASN A 430 12.60 -31.25 -7.96
N LEU A 431 13.37 -30.36 -7.32
CA LEU A 431 14.23 -30.70 -6.19
C LEU A 431 13.46 -31.12 -4.92
N LYS A 432 12.20 -30.69 -4.74
CA LYS A 432 11.35 -31.13 -3.60
C LYS A 432 11.10 -32.64 -3.57
N ILE A 433 11.29 -33.34 -4.69
CA ILE A 433 11.21 -34.80 -4.76
C ILE A 433 12.23 -35.46 -3.81
N VAL A 434 13.41 -34.87 -3.62
CA VAL A 434 14.50 -35.44 -2.78
C VAL A 434 14.11 -35.45 -1.29
N SER A 435 13.51 -34.37 -0.78
CA SER A 435 13.01 -34.33 0.61
C SER A 435 11.64 -35.03 0.77
N GLY A 436 10.83 -35.06 -0.29
CA GLY A 436 9.49 -35.66 -0.32
C GLY A 436 9.47 -37.19 -0.43
N LEU A 437 10.34 -37.81 -1.23
CA LEU A 437 10.27 -39.25 -1.58
C LEU A 437 10.29 -40.17 -0.36
N GLY A 438 11.12 -39.85 0.65
CA GLY A 438 11.18 -40.60 1.90
C GLY A 438 9.87 -40.57 2.69
N HIS A 439 9.10 -39.49 2.60
CA HIS A 439 7.79 -39.35 3.22
C HIS A 439 6.72 -40.10 2.41
N ALA A 440 6.72 -39.93 1.09
CA ALA A 440 5.81 -40.63 0.18
C ALA A 440 5.93 -42.15 0.31
N TYR A 441 7.15 -42.69 0.31
CA TYR A 441 7.38 -44.13 0.49
C TYR A 441 6.88 -44.65 1.85
N ARG A 442 7.11 -43.91 2.94
CA ARG A 442 6.55 -44.26 4.26
C ARG A 442 5.03 -44.29 4.25
N ALA A 443 4.37 -43.34 3.59
CA ALA A 443 2.92 -43.31 3.45
C ALA A 443 2.39 -44.51 2.65
N CYS A 444 3.04 -44.88 1.53
CA CYS A 444 2.69 -46.07 0.75
C CYS A 444 2.79 -47.35 1.59
N VAL A 445 3.89 -47.55 2.34
CA VAL A 445 4.08 -48.72 3.21
C VAL A 445 3.02 -48.78 4.32
N ALA A 446 2.67 -47.63 4.91
CA ALA A 446 1.61 -47.54 5.92
C ALA A 446 0.22 -47.88 5.34
N GLU A 447 -0.10 -47.40 4.14
CA GLU A 447 -1.37 -47.70 3.46
C GLU A 447 -1.50 -49.20 3.13
N VAL A 448 -0.42 -49.86 2.68
CA VAL A 448 -0.42 -51.31 2.49
C VAL A 448 -0.71 -52.06 3.80
N ALA A 449 -0.06 -51.67 4.90
CA ALA A 449 -0.30 -52.27 6.22
C ALA A 449 -1.74 -52.01 6.71
N ARG A 450 -2.29 -50.82 6.46
CA ARG A 450 -3.68 -50.46 6.77
C ARG A 450 -4.67 -51.33 6.00
N ARG A 451 -4.48 -51.53 4.69
CA ARG A 451 -5.34 -52.40 3.87
C ARG A 451 -5.32 -53.87 4.31
N LYS A 452 -4.14 -54.42 4.61
CA LYS A 452 -4.03 -55.78 5.17
C LYS A 452 -4.74 -55.91 6.53
N SER A 453 -4.65 -54.88 7.37
CA SER A 453 -5.36 -54.84 8.65
C SER A 453 -6.88 -54.74 8.46
N TYR A 454 -7.34 -53.96 7.48
CA TYR A 454 -8.75 -53.87 7.11
C TYR A 454 -9.30 -55.20 6.57
N PHE A 455 -8.55 -55.92 5.74
CA PHE A 455 -8.94 -57.26 5.28
C PHE A 455 -9.14 -58.22 6.47
N LYS A 456 -8.17 -58.31 7.40
CA LYS A 456 -8.28 -59.11 8.64
C LYS A 456 -9.55 -58.73 9.44
N LEU A 457 -9.79 -57.42 9.64
CA LEU A 457 -10.97 -56.91 10.35
C LEU A 457 -12.28 -57.30 9.66
N TYR A 458 -12.35 -57.12 8.33
CA TYR A 458 -13.53 -57.42 7.52
C TYR A 458 -13.85 -58.92 7.55
N THR A 459 -12.86 -59.79 7.36
CA THR A 459 -13.04 -61.25 7.48
C THR A 459 -13.43 -61.68 8.89
N GLY A 460 -12.88 -61.05 9.92
CA GLY A 460 -13.24 -61.33 11.32
C GLY A 460 -14.67 -60.90 11.65
N LEU A 461 -15.14 -59.79 11.07
CA LEU A 461 -16.53 -59.34 11.24
C LEU A 461 -17.52 -60.26 10.52
N ALA A 462 -17.20 -60.68 9.28
CA ALA A 462 -17.97 -61.68 8.56
C ALA A 462 -18.05 -63.02 9.32
N GLY A 463 -16.94 -63.46 9.94
CA GLY A 463 -16.91 -64.63 10.82
C GLY A 463 -17.85 -64.52 12.03
N LYS A 464 -17.85 -63.36 12.73
CA LYS A 464 -18.79 -63.11 13.84
C LYS A 464 -20.26 -63.13 13.43
N TYR A 465 -20.57 -62.60 12.25
CA TYR A 465 -21.94 -62.68 11.72
C TYR A 465 -22.32 -64.12 11.35
N ALA A 466 -21.40 -64.89 10.76
CA ALA A 466 -21.60 -66.31 10.47
C ALA A 466 -21.86 -67.13 11.76
N GLU A 467 -21.06 -66.90 12.81
CA GLU A 467 -21.23 -67.53 14.13
C GLU A 467 -22.59 -67.17 14.75
N THR A 468 -22.98 -65.90 14.72
CA THR A 468 -24.28 -65.44 15.24
C THR A 468 -25.44 -66.11 14.49
N LEU A 469 -25.39 -66.16 13.15
CA LEU A 469 -26.41 -66.81 12.33
C LEU A 469 -26.44 -68.34 12.52
N ALA A 470 -25.29 -68.97 12.78
CA ALA A 470 -25.21 -70.39 13.10
C ALA A 470 -25.85 -70.70 14.47
N ILE A 471 -25.62 -69.85 15.48
CA ILE A 471 -26.26 -69.96 16.81
C ILE A 471 -27.78 -69.83 16.67
N GLU A 472 -28.29 -68.83 15.97
CA GLU A 472 -29.74 -68.66 15.76
C GLU A 472 -30.36 -69.82 14.96
N CYS A 473 -29.67 -70.31 13.93
CA CYS A 473 -30.08 -71.51 13.18
C CYS A 473 -30.17 -72.75 14.09
N GLN A 474 -29.21 -72.92 15.01
CA GLN A 474 -29.22 -74.04 15.95
C GLN A 474 -30.31 -73.89 17.02
N ASN A 475 -30.54 -72.68 17.54
CA ASN A 475 -31.63 -72.37 18.46
C ASN A 475 -32.99 -72.71 17.82
N GLU A 476 -33.20 -72.36 16.55
CA GLU A 476 -34.42 -72.68 15.80
C GLU A 476 -34.58 -74.18 15.55
N LYS A 477 -33.50 -74.91 15.23
CA LYS A 477 -33.53 -76.39 15.13
C LYS A 477 -33.98 -77.03 16.43
N THR A 478 -33.37 -76.64 17.56
CA THR A 478 -33.75 -77.14 18.88
C THR A 478 -35.21 -76.82 19.21
N ARG A 479 -35.71 -75.62 18.89
CA ARG A 479 -37.14 -75.28 19.05
C ARG A 479 -38.07 -76.18 18.22
N ARG A 480 -37.72 -76.48 16.96
CA ARG A 480 -38.50 -77.40 16.10
C ARG A 480 -38.46 -78.83 16.62
N GLU A 481 -37.31 -79.31 17.07
CA GLU A 481 -37.15 -80.62 17.68
C GLU A 481 -37.97 -80.75 18.98
N ASP A 482 -37.96 -79.75 19.85
CA ASP A 482 -38.74 -79.74 21.09
C ASP A 482 -40.24 -79.61 20.83
N PHE A 483 -40.65 -78.79 19.85
CA PHE A 483 -42.04 -78.72 19.39
C PHE A 483 -42.51 -80.10 18.89
N HIS A 484 -41.76 -80.73 17.99
CA HIS A 484 -42.09 -82.05 17.46
C HIS A 484 -42.17 -83.10 18.58
N ARG A 485 -41.16 -83.15 19.48
CA ARG A 485 -41.10 -84.05 20.64
C ARG A 485 -42.30 -83.90 21.59
N THR A 486 -42.85 -82.69 21.69
CA THR A 486 -44.00 -82.39 22.56
C THR A 486 -45.32 -82.86 21.94
N TRP A 487 -45.51 -82.65 20.62
CA TRP A 487 -46.81 -82.81 19.97
C TRP A 487 -47.00 -84.12 19.18
N SER A 488 -45.93 -84.86 18.84
CA SER A 488 -46.00 -86.15 18.12
C SER A 488 -46.75 -87.27 18.84
N ARG A 489 -47.07 -87.08 20.12
CA ARG A 489 -47.94 -87.98 20.90
C ARG A 489 -49.43 -87.80 20.61
N TYR A 490 -49.81 -86.69 19.98
CA TYR A 490 -51.20 -86.27 19.77
C TYR A 490 -51.59 -86.15 18.29
N ILE A 491 -50.61 -85.88 17.41
CA ILE A 491 -50.81 -85.75 15.97
C ILE A 491 -49.89 -86.76 15.28
N PRO A 492 -50.39 -87.61 14.36
CA PRO A 492 -49.56 -88.51 13.56
C PRO A 492 -48.52 -87.79 12.68
N ASP A 493 -47.35 -88.42 12.53
CA ASP A 493 -46.22 -87.84 11.78
C ASP A 493 -46.54 -87.58 10.30
N ASP A 494 -47.38 -88.39 9.65
CA ASP A 494 -47.81 -88.17 8.25
C ASP A 494 -48.61 -86.87 8.09
N VAL A 495 -49.45 -86.54 9.08
CA VAL A 495 -50.19 -85.27 9.12
C VAL A 495 -49.23 -84.11 9.33
N MET A 496 -48.31 -84.18 10.30
CA MET A 496 -47.31 -83.12 10.52
C MET A 496 -46.34 -82.94 9.32
N CYS A 497 -46.01 -84.03 8.62
CA CYS A 497 -45.26 -83.98 7.37
C CYS A 497 -46.03 -83.22 6.28
N SER A 498 -47.34 -83.51 6.13
CA SER A 498 -48.19 -82.82 5.13
C SER A 498 -48.35 -81.31 5.40
N MET A 499 -48.14 -80.88 6.65
CA MET A 499 -48.12 -79.47 7.06
C MET A 499 -46.73 -78.80 6.87
N GLY A 500 -45.71 -79.53 6.42
CA GLY A 500 -44.34 -79.01 6.23
C GLY A 500 -43.53 -78.84 7.52
N LEU A 501 -43.96 -79.43 8.64
CA LEU A 501 -43.37 -79.18 9.97
C LEU A 501 -42.04 -79.92 10.22
N PHE A 502 -41.59 -80.77 9.30
CA PHE A 502 -40.30 -81.47 9.37
C PHE A 502 -39.13 -80.73 8.71
N ASP A 503 -39.39 -79.63 8.01
CA ASP A 503 -38.31 -78.88 7.34
C ASP A 503 -37.35 -78.28 8.36
N SER A 504 -36.05 -78.56 8.17
CA SER A 504 -34.97 -77.98 8.98
C SER A 504 -34.41 -76.72 8.31
N PRO A 505 -34.12 -75.65 9.06
CA PRO A 505 -33.49 -74.46 8.49
C PRO A 505 -32.08 -74.79 7.97
N SER A 506 -31.78 -74.29 6.77
CA SER A 506 -30.46 -74.43 6.14
C SER A 506 -29.38 -73.68 6.91
N GLN A 507 -28.17 -74.22 6.94
CA GLN A 507 -27.01 -73.54 7.52
C GLN A 507 -26.58 -72.35 6.65
N CYS A 508 -26.34 -71.19 7.27
CA CYS A 508 -25.82 -70.01 6.57
C CYS A 508 -24.29 -70.13 6.40
N ASP A 509 -23.80 -69.97 5.17
CA ASP A 509 -22.39 -70.02 4.81
C ASP A 509 -21.94 -68.64 4.28
N VAL A 510 -21.15 -67.91 5.07
CA VAL A 510 -20.72 -66.54 4.76
C VAL A 510 -19.30 -66.57 4.18
N LYS A 511 -19.21 -66.46 2.85
CA LYS A 511 -17.93 -66.44 2.13
C LYS A 511 -17.52 -65.01 1.77
N VAL A 512 -16.35 -64.59 2.27
CA VAL A 512 -15.67 -63.37 1.82
C VAL A 512 -14.78 -63.72 0.64
N ALA A 513 -15.01 -63.08 -0.51
CA ALA A 513 -14.09 -63.18 -1.64
C ALA A 513 -12.75 -62.49 -1.29
N PRO A 514 -11.58 -63.11 -1.57
CA PRO A 514 -10.31 -62.47 -1.31
C PRO A 514 -10.08 -61.27 -2.23
N PHE A 515 -9.58 -60.17 -1.68
CA PHE A 515 -9.18 -58.96 -2.38
C PHE A 515 -7.82 -58.47 -1.84
N ASP A 516 -7.21 -57.47 -2.50
CA ASP A 516 -5.89 -56.94 -2.13
C ASP A 516 -4.76 -58.03 -2.09
N LEU A 517 -4.86 -59.03 -2.96
CA LEU A 517 -3.93 -60.17 -3.03
C LEU A 517 -2.48 -59.78 -3.38
N ASP A 518 -2.31 -58.79 -4.26
CA ASP A 518 -0.99 -58.35 -4.76
C ASP A 518 -0.27 -57.37 -3.80
N LEU A 519 -0.82 -57.12 -2.61
CA LEU A 519 -0.21 -56.23 -1.63
C LEU A 519 1.10 -56.81 -1.05
N LEU A 520 2.15 -55.97 -0.99
CA LEU A 520 3.48 -56.32 -0.48
C LEU A 520 3.42 -57.15 0.82
N PRO A 521 4.25 -58.21 0.97
CA PRO A 521 4.23 -59.09 2.14
C PRO A 521 4.87 -58.43 3.37
N ILE A 522 4.17 -57.45 3.93
CA ILE A 522 4.48 -56.77 5.17
C ILE A 522 3.91 -57.56 6.34
N ASP A 523 4.77 -57.99 7.26
CA ASP A 523 4.35 -58.44 8.59
C ASP A 523 3.95 -57.22 9.44
N VAL A 524 2.65 -57.05 9.63
CA VAL A 524 2.06 -55.95 10.40
C VAL A 524 2.47 -56.03 11.87
N ASP A 525 2.64 -57.22 12.43
CA ASP A 525 2.93 -57.43 13.85
C ASP A 525 4.41 -57.12 14.15
N ALA A 526 5.33 -57.50 13.25
CA ALA A 526 6.73 -57.05 13.30
C ALA A 526 6.89 -55.54 13.09
N VAL A 527 6.10 -54.92 12.19
CA VAL A 527 6.10 -53.46 12.00
C VAL A 527 5.60 -52.73 13.24
N LEU A 528 4.51 -53.20 13.87
CA LEU A 528 3.99 -52.63 15.11
C LEU A 528 4.98 -52.77 16.27
N LYS A 529 5.65 -53.92 16.40
CA LYS A 529 6.71 -54.13 17.40
C LYS A 529 7.86 -53.12 17.22
N LYS A 530 8.40 -53.03 16.00
CA LYS A 530 9.48 -52.09 15.65
C LYS A 530 9.09 -50.62 15.81
N ALA A 531 7.82 -50.28 15.56
CA ALA A 531 7.29 -48.94 15.81
C ALA A 531 7.24 -48.60 17.31
N ARG A 532 6.79 -49.54 18.16
CA ARG A 532 6.80 -49.39 19.62
C ARG A 532 8.22 -49.22 20.17
N GLU A 533 9.16 -50.06 19.72
CA GLU A 533 10.59 -49.98 20.08
C GLU A 533 11.17 -48.60 19.74
N LYS A 534 11.01 -48.14 18.49
CA LYS A 534 11.47 -46.81 18.07
C LYS A 534 10.78 -45.64 18.78
N THR A 535 9.53 -45.82 19.20
CA THR A 535 8.80 -44.79 19.95
C THR A 535 9.35 -44.70 21.38
N ALA A 536 9.69 -45.83 22.00
CA ALA A 536 10.36 -45.86 23.30
C ALA A 536 11.78 -45.26 23.24
N GLU A 537 12.57 -45.59 22.20
CA GLU A 537 13.88 -44.97 21.94
C GLU A 537 13.77 -43.44 21.78
N ALA A 538 12.81 -42.95 20.99
CA ALA A 538 12.61 -41.53 20.77
C ALA A 538 12.14 -40.78 22.03
N LEU A 539 11.29 -41.42 22.86
CA LEU A 539 10.88 -40.88 24.15
C LEU A 539 12.07 -40.79 25.12
N ALA A 540 12.87 -41.86 25.24
CA ALA A 540 14.06 -41.87 26.08
C ALA A 540 15.07 -40.78 25.66
N ALA A 541 15.35 -40.63 24.36
CA ALA A 541 16.22 -39.58 23.86
C ALA A 541 15.66 -38.17 24.11
N LYS A 542 14.33 -37.97 24.02
CA LYS A 542 13.68 -36.70 24.33
C LYS A 542 13.77 -36.35 25.81
N ASP A 543 13.64 -37.36 26.69
CA ASP A 543 13.76 -37.18 28.14
C ASP A 543 15.23 -36.93 28.55
N GLU A 544 16.20 -37.55 27.85
CA GLU A 544 17.64 -37.24 28.00
C GLU A 544 17.96 -35.81 27.56
N PHE A 545 17.47 -35.35 26.39
CA PHE A 545 17.64 -33.96 25.95
C PHE A 545 16.98 -32.96 26.90
N ALA A 546 15.81 -33.29 27.47
CA ALA A 546 15.15 -32.46 28.48
C ALA A 546 16.00 -32.37 29.75
N TYR A 547 16.61 -33.48 30.18
CA TYR A 547 17.54 -33.50 31.32
C TYR A 547 18.81 -32.67 31.04
N GLN A 548 19.40 -32.78 29.85
CA GLN A 548 20.56 -31.98 29.43
C GLN A 548 20.23 -30.47 29.42
N LEU A 549 19.07 -30.08 28.88
CA LEU A 549 18.62 -28.69 28.89
C LEU A 549 18.34 -28.17 30.32
N GLN A 550 17.74 -28.99 31.18
CA GLN A 550 17.51 -28.64 32.57
C GLN A 550 18.82 -28.47 33.34
N SER A 551 19.79 -29.37 33.13
CA SER A 551 21.15 -29.28 33.69
C SER A 551 21.88 -28.01 33.23
N LEU A 552 21.83 -27.69 31.93
CA LEU A 552 22.42 -26.48 31.38
C LEU A 552 21.75 -25.22 31.94
N LEU A 553 20.42 -25.22 32.09
CA LEU A 553 19.67 -24.11 32.68
C LEU A 553 20.07 -23.88 34.15
N THR A 554 20.14 -24.94 34.96
CA THR A 554 20.59 -24.85 36.36
C THR A 554 22.03 -24.33 36.44
N ALA A 555 22.95 -24.85 35.63
CA ALA A 555 24.34 -24.39 35.59
C ALA A 555 24.48 -22.91 35.12
N LYS A 556 23.54 -22.40 34.32
CA LYS A 556 23.47 -20.98 33.96
C LYS A 556 22.86 -20.14 35.09
N GLN A 557 21.82 -20.62 35.77
CA GLN A 557 21.24 -19.96 36.94
C GLN A 557 22.25 -19.84 38.10
N GLU A 558 23.01 -20.90 38.40
CA GLU A 558 24.08 -20.88 39.40
C GLU A 558 25.16 -19.83 39.07
N LYS A 559 25.52 -19.67 37.79
CA LYS A 559 26.44 -18.61 37.34
C LYS A 559 25.84 -17.21 37.49
N CYS A 560 24.56 -17.03 37.18
CA CYS A 560 23.87 -15.76 37.45
C CYS A 560 23.86 -15.42 38.94
N LEU A 561 23.51 -16.38 39.81
CA LEU A 561 23.54 -16.19 41.27
C LEU A 561 24.94 -15.90 41.80
N ALA A 562 25.98 -16.52 41.23
CA ALA A 562 27.37 -16.21 41.57
C ALA A 562 27.77 -14.78 41.16
N TYR A 563 27.31 -14.30 40.01
CA TYR A 563 27.51 -12.91 39.59
C TYR A 563 26.72 -11.93 40.45
N GLU A 564 25.45 -12.19 40.76
CA GLU A 564 24.64 -11.37 41.67
C GLU A 564 25.28 -11.25 43.05
N LYS A 565 25.74 -12.37 43.63
CA LYS A 565 26.46 -12.37 44.91
C LYS A 565 27.77 -11.60 44.84
N ARG A 566 28.49 -11.66 43.71
CA ARG A 566 29.72 -10.88 43.52
C ARG A 566 29.44 -9.38 43.34
N ILE A 567 28.34 -9.01 42.69
CA ILE A 567 27.89 -7.62 42.61
C ILE A 567 27.56 -7.11 44.02
N GLN A 568 26.80 -7.85 44.81
CA GLN A 568 26.48 -7.49 46.21
C GLN A 568 27.73 -7.34 47.09
N ASP A 569 28.69 -8.26 47.01
CA ASP A 569 29.98 -8.16 47.71
C ASP A 569 30.82 -6.94 47.26
N LEU A 570 30.71 -6.53 46.00
CA LEU A 570 31.36 -5.30 45.50
C LEU A 570 30.61 -4.03 45.95
N GLU A 571 29.27 -4.03 45.94
CA GLU A 571 28.43 -2.94 46.44
C GLU A 571 28.62 -2.73 47.95
N GLU A 572 28.69 -3.80 48.74
CA GLU A 572 28.97 -3.75 50.17
C GLU A 572 30.39 -3.23 50.43
N ARG A 573 31.40 -3.67 49.68
CA ARG A 573 32.76 -3.12 49.77
C ARG A 573 32.80 -1.64 49.42
N LEU A 574 32.12 -1.21 48.36
CA LEU A 574 32.05 0.19 47.95
C LEU A 574 31.38 1.04 49.03
N THR A 575 30.29 0.55 49.62
CA THR A 575 29.56 1.19 50.72
C THR A 575 30.42 1.29 51.98
N ASN A 576 31.12 0.22 52.35
CA ASN A 576 32.04 0.21 53.48
C ASN A 576 33.24 1.16 53.25
N GLN A 577 33.77 1.22 52.02
CA GLN A 577 34.86 2.14 51.66
C GLN A 577 34.41 3.61 51.68
N TYR A 578 33.16 3.89 51.26
CA TYR A 578 32.53 5.21 51.37
C TYR A 578 32.33 5.62 52.84
N MET A 579 31.80 4.72 53.67
CA MET A 579 31.63 4.92 55.12
C MET A 579 32.97 5.15 55.83
N GLN A 580 34.02 4.40 55.43
CA GLN A 580 35.36 4.53 56.00
C GLN A 580 36.05 5.83 55.55
N GLY A 581 35.84 6.28 54.32
CA GLY A 581 36.28 7.61 53.85
C GLY A 581 35.62 8.75 54.62
N HIS A 582 34.34 8.64 54.96
CA HIS A 582 33.62 9.66 55.73
C HIS A 582 34.06 9.74 57.21
N MET A 583 34.68 8.69 57.77
CA MET A 583 35.17 8.67 59.15
C MET A 583 36.58 9.25 59.33
N VAL A 584 37.32 9.56 58.26
CA VAL A 584 38.73 10.01 58.33
C VAL A 584 38.91 11.53 58.13
N SER A 585 37.94 12.24 57.55
CA SER A 585 38.02 13.70 57.35
C SER A 585 37.39 14.50 58.50
N GLY A 586 37.90 14.30 59.74
CA GLY A 586 37.21 14.74 60.96
C GLY A 586 38.02 15.31 62.14
N SER A 587 39.37 15.37 62.13
CA SER A 587 40.15 16.25 63.05
C SER A 587 41.66 16.24 62.80
N LYS A 588 42.16 17.30 62.18
CA LYS A 588 43.34 18.12 62.58
C LYS A 588 44.34 17.51 63.61
N GLY A 589 45.57 17.21 63.17
CA GLY A 589 46.74 17.11 64.09
C GLY A 589 47.94 16.26 63.64
N MET A 590 48.96 16.92 63.06
CA MET A 590 50.41 16.62 63.12
C MET A 590 50.87 15.24 63.67
N SER A 591 51.63 14.47 62.87
CA SER A 591 53.11 14.40 62.93
C SER A 591 53.68 13.20 62.16
N ASP A 592 54.63 13.49 61.28
CA ASP A 592 55.81 12.73 60.81
C ASP A 592 55.99 11.20 61.03
N SER A 593 56.69 10.63 60.02
CA SER A 593 57.52 9.41 60.10
C SER A 593 56.75 8.07 60.08
N LEU A 594 56.99 7.16 59.13
CA LEU A 594 58.31 6.62 58.77
C LEU A 594 58.36 6.00 57.35
N LEU A 595 59.50 6.19 56.70
CA LEU A 595 60.03 5.30 55.65
C LEU A 595 60.40 3.91 56.23
N SER A 596 60.68 2.95 55.34
CA SER A 596 61.16 1.57 55.63
C SER A 596 60.05 0.62 56.13
N ALA A 597 59.98 -0.66 55.74
CA ALA A 597 60.73 -1.50 54.78
C ALA A 597 59.80 -2.71 54.41
N PHE A 598 60.08 -3.69 53.54
CA PHE A 598 61.32 -4.35 53.11
C PHE A 598 61.19 -4.95 51.69
N LYS A 599 62.33 -5.06 50.98
CA LYS A 599 62.58 -6.14 50.00
C LYS A 599 63.41 -7.24 50.69
N SER A 600 62.91 -8.47 50.75
CA SER A 600 63.66 -9.75 50.91
C SER A 600 62.63 -10.86 51.14
N ASN A 601 62.37 -11.76 50.19
CA ASN A 601 63.10 -13.01 49.90
C ASN A 601 63.27 -13.98 51.08
N GLU A 602 62.87 -15.24 50.83
CA GLU A 602 63.47 -16.49 51.32
C GLU A 602 63.39 -16.81 52.84
N CYS A 603 63.29 -18.07 53.29
CA CYS A 603 62.81 -19.36 52.74
C CYS A 603 62.88 -20.41 53.89
N ASN A 604 62.54 -21.68 53.62
CA ASN A 604 63.08 -22.89 54.31
C ASN A 604 62.56 -23.22 55.74
N LEU A 605 62.47 -24.50 56.18
CA LEU A 605 62.84 -25.80 55.57
C LEU A 605 62.05 -26.99 56.21
N ASP A 606 61.44 -27.81 55.35
CA ASP A 606 61.23 -29.29 55.33
C ASP A 606 60.99 -30.23 56.54
N LEU A 607 60.42 -31.40 56.16
CA LEU A 607 60.21 -32.70 56.87
C LEU A 607 58.90 -32.80 57.70
N SER A 608 58.08 -33.86 57.63
CA SER A 608 58.21 -35.19 56.97
C SER A 608 56.85 -35.80 56.54
N GLU A 609 56.88 -36.69 55.54
CA GLU A 609 55.98 -37.82 55.18
C GLU A 609 54.43 -37.73 55.36
N GLY A 610 53.65 -38.16 54.35
CA GLY A 610 52.20 -38.40 54.60
C GLY A 610 51.21 -38.82 53.48
N ARG A 611 51.55 -38.74 52.18
CA ARG A 611 50.82 -39.37 51.03
C ARG A 611 49.26 -39.35 51.03
N GLN A 612 48.64 -38.47 50.22
CA GLN A 612 47.59 -38.81 49.25
C GLN A 612 47.43 -37.69 48.18
N PRO A 613 46.93 -37.98 46.95
CA PRO A 613 47.33 -37.26 45.75
C PRO A 613 46.56 -35.96 45.45
N GLN A 614 47.24 -35.06 44.73
CA GLN A 614 46.83 -33.69 44.41
C GLN A 614 45.86 -33.62 43.21
N ILE A 615 44.97 -32.63 43.26
CA ILE A 615 44.47 -31.91 42.09
C ILE A 615 45.22 -30.57 42.06
N ARG A 616 45.73 -30.15 40.90
CA ARG A 616 46.42 -28.87 40.71
C ARG A 616 45.82 -28.15 39.50
N ASP A 617 45.61 -26.85 39.64
CA ASP A 617 45.16 -25.96 38.57
C ASP A 617 46.11 -25.90 37.39
N GLU A 618 45.54 -25.78 36.19
CA GLU A 618 46.24 -25.32 34.99
C GLU A 618 46.24 -23.79 34.94
N SER A 619 47.41 -23.21 34.66
CA SER A 619 47.51 -21.87 34.10
C SER A 619 48.46 -21.90 32.92
N SER A 620 47.91 -21.51 31.77
CA SER A 620 48.55 -20.71 30.72
C SER A 620 49.75 -21.27 29.92
N VAL A 621 49.57 -21.20 28.59
CA VAL A 621 50.57 -21.03 27.50
C VAL A 621 51.13 -22.28 26.80
N ALA A 622 50.59 -22.48 25.57
CA ALA A 622 51.22 -23.00 24.36
C ALA A 622 51.66 -24.48 24.28
N MET A 623 52.08 -24.86 23.06
CA MET A 623 52.36 -26.22 22.54
C MET A 623 51.09 -27.04 22.26
N ASP A 624 50.95 -27.73 21.13
CA ASP A 624 51.69 -27.63 19.86
C ASP A 624 50.82 -28.20 18.71
N GLU A 625 51.23 -27.99 17.46
CA GLU A 625 50.65 -28.72 16.32
C GLU A 625 50.98 -30.23 16.39
N VAL A 626 50.18 -31.07 15.72
CA VAL A 626 50.66 -32.17 14.83
C VAL A 626 49.48 -32.88 14.15
N SER A 627 49.52 -32.91 12.81
CA SER A 627 48.98 -33.93 11.87
C SER A 627 47.53 -34.43 11.99
N SER A 628 46.82 -34.76 10.90
CA SER A 628 47.06 -34.67 9.45
C SER A 628 45.66 -34.81 8.82
N THR A 629 45.32 -34.12 7.72
CA THR A 629 45.88 -34.38 6.39
C THR A 629 46.12 -33.10 5.58
N SER A 630 47.31 -33.00 4.99
CA SER A 630 47.72 -32.05 3.95
C SER A 630 46.76 -32.04 2.72
N GLU A 631 46.68 -31.02 1.87
CA GLU A 631 47.61 -29.89 1.66
C GLU A 631 46.95 -28.65 0.97
N GLN A 632 47.27 -27.45 1.47
CA GLN A 632 47.47 -26.16 0.77
C GLN A 632 46.35 -25.37 0.00
N PRO A 633 46.53 -24.03 -0.21
CA PRO A 633 45.41 -23.05 -0.22
C PRO A 633 45.43 -22.00 -1.37
N SER A 634 44.44 -21.08 -1.39
CA SER A 634 44.73 -19.63 -1.56
C SER A 634 43.56 -18.65 -1.25
N LYS A 635 43.79 -17.81 -0.22
CA LYS A 635 43.47 -16.37 -0.05
C LYS A 635 42.04 -15.76 -0.16
N GLN A 636 41.76 -14.95 0.89
CA GLN A 636 40.96 -13.70 0.94
C GLN A 636 39.43 -13.76 0.70
N THR A 637 38.64 -13.45 1.73
CA THR A 637 38.07 -12.09 2.01
C THR A 637 37.18 -12.15 3.27
N GLU A 638 37.08 -11.06 4.02
CA GLU A 638 36.21 -10.92 5.20
C GLU A 638 34.70 -11.05 4.89
N GLY A 639 33.95 -11.51 5.88
CA GLY A 639 32.49 -11.51 5.88
C GLY A 639 31.95 -11.66 7.30
N GLY A 640 31.65 -10.53 7.95
CA GLY A 640 30.99 -10.51 9.26
C GLY A 640 29.49 -10.80 9.15
N ASP A 641 28.97 -11.57 10.09
CA ASP A 641 27.55 -11.94 10.18
C ASP A 641 26.82 -10.99 11.15
N GLU A 642 26.19 -9.94 10.61
CA GLU A 642 25.26 -9.08 11.34
C GLU A 642 23.82 -9.48 11.01
N ASN A 643 23.18 -10.23 11.92
CA ASN A 643 21.79 -10.68 11.72
C ASN A 643 20.97 -10.71 13.02
N MET A 644 20.67 -9.52 13.56
CA MET A 644 19.53 -9.29 14.48
C MET A 644 19.10 -7.81 14.46
N THR A 645 18.24 -7.40 13.50
CA THR A 645 17.50 -6.12 13.58
C THR A 645 16.04 -6.25 13.16
N ASP A 646 15.17 -5.89 14.10
CA ASP A 646 13.84 -5.28 13.97
C ASP A 646 12.81 -5.76 12.94
N ILE A 647 11.74 -6.35 13.50
CA ILE A 647 10.38 -6.29 12.93
C ILE A 647 9.51 -5.50 13.91
N SER A 648 9.35 -4.20 13.68
CA SER A 648 8.34 -3.35 14.33
C SER A 648 8.04 -2.13 13.45
N GLY A 649 7.05 -2.27 12.56
CA GLY A 649 6.75 -1.21 11.59
C GLY A 649 5.56 -1.46 10.66
N ALA A 650 4.45 -2.05 11.14
CA ALA A 650 3.22 -2.17 10.35
C ALA A 650 1.94 -2.49 11.17
N LEU A 651 1.54 -1.62 12.11
CA LEU A 651 0.14 -1.52 12.55
C LEU A 651 -0.21 -0.06 12.86
N ASN A 652 -0.57 0.70 11.83
CA ASN A 652 -1.21 1.99 11.99
C ASN A 652 -2.72 1.81 11.75
N LEU A 653 -3.47 1.67 12.84
CA LEU A 653 -4.93 1.66 12.84
C LEU A 653 -5.42 2.65 13.90
N GLN A 654 -5.44 3.93 13.54
CA GLN A 654 -5.94 5.01 14.37
C GLN A 654 -7.16 5.65 13.72
N LEU A 655 -8.32 5.54 14.37
CA LEU A 655 -9.45 6.46 14.21
C LEU A 655 -10.38 6.31 15.43
N ILE A 656 -10.62 7.43 16.13
CA ILE A 656 -11.68 7.65 17.13
C ILE A 656 -11.54 6.77 18.39
N ASP A 657 -11.10 7.30 19.54
CA ASP A 657 -11.92 8.24 20.31
C ASP A 657 -11.11 9.15 21.25
N SER A 658 -11.68 10.29 21.64
CA SER A 658 -11.09 11.22 22.62
C SER A 658 -12.06 11.51 23.77
N ALA A 659 -11.74 11.04 24.98
CA ALA A 659 -12.09 11.67 26.27
C ALA A 659 -11.75 10.75 27.44
N ALA A 660 -10.75 11.14 28.24
CA ALA A 660 -10.62 10.95 29.70
C ALA A 660 -9.14 10.80 30.11
N CYS A 661 -8.56 11.89 30.64
CA CYS A 661 -7.61 11.93 31.76
C CYS A 661 -7.05 13.35 31.89
N THR A 662 -7.92 14.30 32.25
CA THR A 662 -7.53 15.62 32.71
C THR A 662 -7.06 15.58 34.16
N ASN A 663 -6.01 16.34 34.46
CA ASN A 663 -5.64 16.86 35.78
C ASN A 663 -5.09 15.87 36.83
N LEU A 664 -3.78 15.97 37.06
CA LEU A 664 -3.27 16.16 38.42
C LEU A 664 -2.06 17.11 38.35
N ASP A 665 -2.36 18.39 38.49
CA ASP A 665 -1.40 19.50 38.56
C ASP A 665 -1.21 19.90 40.03
N ALA A 666 0.04 20.01 40.49
CA ALA A 666 0.50 20.78 41.64
C ALA A 666 1.98 20.48 41.94
N PHE A 667 2.88 21.39 41.57
CA PHE A 667 3.68 22.18 42.53
C PHE A 667 4.77 23.01 41.79
N MET A 668 4.41 24.24 41.41
CA MET A 668 5.34 25.37 41.54
C MET A 668 5.43 25.71 43.03
N THR A 669 6.54 26.14 43.62
CA THR A 669 7.28 27.42 43.48
C THR A 669 8.60 27.19 44.27
N GLU A 670 9.76 27.77 43.96
CA GLU A 670 10.15 29.16 44.23
C GLU A 670 11.44 29.55 43.50
N LEU A 671 11.63 30.87 43.35
CA LEU A 671 12.89 31.51 43.00
C LEU A 671 13.35 32.35 44.20
N PRO A 672 14.66 32.39 44.52
CA PRO A 672 15.24 33.66 44.95
C PRO A 672 16.45 34.09 44.11
N ARG A 673 16.58 35.42 43.94
CA ARG A 673 17.86 36.10 43.64
C ARG A 673 18.58 36.34 45.00
N ASP A 674 19.89 36.56 45.12
CA ASP A 674 20.63 37.72 44.60
C ASP A 674 22.15 37.64 44.97
N ASN A 675 22.93 38.56 44.39
CA ASN A 675 24.22 39.11 44.86
C ASN A 675 25.55 38.33 44.71
N GLU A 676 26.24 38.71 43.62
CA GLU A 676 27.58 39.33 43.61
C GLU A 676 28.66 38.93 44.64
N HIS A 677 29.83 38.51 44.15
CA HIS A 677 31.14 39.02 44.62
C HIS A 677 32.16 39.09 43.46
N LYS A 678 32.74 40.28 43.23
CA LYS A 678 33.96 40.52 42.44
C LYS A 678 35.14 40.77 43.39
N ILE A 679 36.35 40.32 43.03
CA ILE A 679 37.69 40.91 43.31
C ILE A 679 38.70 39.93 42.65
N VAL A 680 39.32 40.24 41.50
CA VAL A 680 40.40 41.21 41.18
C VAL A 680 41.81 40.63 41.35
N ASN A 681 42.49 40.39 40.20
CA ASN A 681 43.93 40.59 39.87
C ASN A 681 44.37 39.65 38.72
N ILE A 682 45.42 39.90 37.93
CA ILE A 682 46.06 41.11 37.34
C ILE A 682 47.10 40.59 36.29
N ASN A 683 47.57 41.45 35.37
CA ASN A 683 48.56 41.19 34.28
C ASN A 683 48.02 40.44 33.04
N LYS A 684 47.87 41.08 31.87
CA LYS A 684 48.85 41.70 30.94
C LYS A 684 49.62 40.68 30.10
N GLU A 685 49.19 40.47 28.86
CA GLU A 685 49.66 41.15 27.63
C GLU A 685 50.86 40.41 26.99
N GLY A 686 50.60 39.71 25.89
CA GLY A 686 51.63 39.07 25.06
C GLY A 686 51.05 38.57 23.73
N HIS A 687 51.73 38.92 22.62
CA HIS A 687 51.43 38.57 21.21
C HIS A 687 50.20 39.29 20.60
N MET A 688 50.31 40.02 19.48
CA MET A 688 50.83 39.55 18.19
C MET A 688 51.51 40.64 17.33
N LEU A 689 52.40 40.19 16.42
CA LEU A 689 52.82 40.80 15.13
C LEU A 689 53.44 42.23 15.17
N THR A 690 54.53 42.53 14.45
CA THR A 690 54.72 42.34 13.00
C THR A 690 56.21 42.34 12.60
N GLN A 691 56.50 41.82 11.40
CA GLN A 691 57.81 41.80 10.73
C GLN A 691 58.38 43.20 10.45
N LEU A 692 59.72 43.37 10.46
CA LEU A 692 60.53 43.68 9.26
C LEU A 692 62.01 43.98 9.56
N THR A 693 62.84 43.52 8.61
CA THR A 693 64.22 43.88 8.22
C THR A 693 64.91 45.08 8.88
N MET A 694 66.19 44.92 9.25
CA MET A 694 67.20 45.99 9.22
C MET A 694 68.52 45.47 8.64
N ALA A 695 69.06 46.22 7.68
CA ALA A 695 70.44 46.16 7.21
C ALA A 695 71.10 47.53 7.47
N ASP A 696 72.42 47.57 7.40
CA ASP A 696 73.29 48.75 7.29
C ASP A 696 73.12 49.89 8.31
N THR A 697 74.10 50.01 9.21
CA THR A 697 74.61 51.32 9.66
C THR A 697 76.13 51.35 9.61
N SER A 698 76.66 52.38 8.96
CA SER A 698 78.08 52.62 8.69
C SER A 698 78.77 53.49 9.75
N ASP A 699 80.08 53.29 9.89
CA ASP A 699 81.13 54.30 10.11
C ASP A 699 80.84 55.55 10.98
N VAL A 700 81.47 55.58 12.16
CA VAL A 700 82.08 56.82 12.71
C VAL A 700 83.47 56.46 13.27
N PRO A 701 84.54 57.26 13.05
CA PRO A 701 85.91 56.82 13.34
C PRO A 701 86.35 56.93 14.80
N ILE A 702 87.41 56.20 15.12
CA ILE A 702 88.21 56.30 16.35
C ILE A 702 89.15 57.51 16.22
N GLU A 703 89.15 58.40 17.21
CA GLU A 703 90.32 59.21 17.54
C GLU A 703 90.68 59.02 19.02
N ASP A 704 91.89 58.54 19.25
CA ASP A 704 92.62 58.63 20.52
C ASP A 704 93.38 59.98 20.53
N PRO A 705 93.52 60.64 21.68
CA PRO A 705 94.90 60.80 22.13
C PRO A 705 95.10 60.71 23.65
N LEU A 706 95.92 59.75 24.06
CA LEU A 706 96.84 59.90 25.18
C LEU A 706 97.71 61.16 25.01
N SER A 707 97.79 62.04 26.02
CA SER A 707 99.04 62.23 26.80
C SER A 707 99.10 63.53 27.65
N ASN A 708 99.72 63.36 28.83
CA ASN A 708 100.59 64.30 29.56
C ASN A 708 100.12 65.73 29.95
N LEU A 709 100.05 65.96 31.27
CA LEU A 709 101.03 66.86 31.90
C LEU A 709 101.26 66.60 33.40
N ASN A 710 102.53 66.65 33.78
CA ASN A 710 103.12 66.33 35.08
C ASN A 710 102.80 67.30 36.23
N SER A 711 102.88 66.79 37.47
CA SER A 711 103.82 67.31 38.49
C SER A 711 104.14 66.22 39.53
N ARG A 712 105.40 65.74 39.62
CA ARG A 712 106.35 65.97 40.74
C ARG A 712 105.79 65.61 42.14
N THR A 713 106.36 64.75 42.99
CA THR A 713 107.78 64.40 43.30
C THR A 713 107.86 63.02 43.99
N ASP A 714 108.95 62.25 44.08
CA ASP A 714 110.29 62.18 43.44
C ASP A 714 110.93 60.78 43.81
N ASP A 715 112.09 60.44 43.23
CA ASP A 715 113.09 59.37 43.54
C ASP A 715 112.70 58.06 44.28
N HIS A 716 112.67 56.93 43.53
CA HIS A 716 113.60 55.78 43.74
C HIS A 716 113.48 54.74 42.58
N HIS A 717 114.63 54.35 42.00
CA HIS A 717 114.69 53.64 40.70
C HIS A 717 114.89 52.10 40.76
N ALA A 718 114.34 51.44 39.73
CA ALA A 718 114.95 50.37 38.91
C ALA A 718 115.08 48.90 39.39
N LEU A 719 114.68 48.50 40.60
CA LEU A 719 114.70 47.06 40.97
C LEU A 719 113.36 46.32 40.75
N GLU A 720 112.21 47.00 40.75
CA GLU A 720 110.90 46.35 40.66
C GLU A 720 110.47 45.88 39.26
N LEU A 721 111.04 46.38 38.16
CA LEU A 721 110.51 46.07 36.82
C LEU A 721 110.72 44.60 36.42
N ARG A 722 111.84 43.99 36.81
CA ARG A 722 112.24 42.66 36.31
C ARG A 722 111.43 41.52 36.93
N ASP A 723 111.07 41.64 38.20
CA ASP A 723 110.20 40.68 38.88
C ASP A 723 108.73 40.84 38.44
N LYS A 724 108.31 42.08 38.09
CA LYS A 724 106.98 42.34 37.53
C LYS A 724 106.80 41.71 36.15
N GLU A 725 107.78 41.76 35.25
CA GLU A 725 107.70 41.10 33.94
C GLU A 725 107.59 39.56 34.06
N LEU A 726 108.35 38.95 34.99
CA LEU A 726 108.35 37.50 35.19
C LEU A 726 107.02 37.03 35.80
N LEU A 727 106.51 37.76 36.81
CA LEU A 727 105.18 37.51 37.39
C LEU A 727 104.05 37.70 36.37
N VAL A 728 104.13 38.71 35.49
CA VAL A 728 103.17 38.92 34.40
C VAL A 728 103.19 37.75 33.41
N SER A 729 104.36 37.21 33.05
CA SER A 729 104.44 36.04 32.16
C SER A 729 103.87 34.76 32.80
N GLU A 730 104.04 34.57 34.11
CA GLU A 730 103.49 33.42 34.83
C GLU A 730 101.97 33.52 35.04
N LEU A 731 101.47 34.73 35.31
CA LEU A 731 100.03 35.04 35.34
C LEU A 731 99.40 34.87 33.95
N GLN A 732 100.07 35.27 32.87
CA GLN A 732 99.58 35.09 31.50
C GLN A 732 99.43 33.60 31.14
N ASN A 733 100.46 32.78 31.39
CA ASN A 733 100.39 31.34 31.17
C ASN A 733 99.27 30.68 32.01
N THR A 734 99.09 31.13 33.27
CA THR A 734 98.02 30.64 34.15
C THR A 734 96.64 31.04 33.64
N LEU A 735 96.50 32.26 33.11
CA LEU A 735 95.27 32.77 32.51
C LEU A 735 94.92 32.00 31.23
N ASP A 736 95.89 31.74 30.36
CA ASP A 736 95.70 30.97 29.12
C ASP A 736 95.31 29.52 29.42
N GLN A 737 95.95 28.88 30.42
CA GLN A 737 95.57 27.55 30.88
C GLN A 737 94.16 27.51 31.48
N LYS A 738 93.77 28.54 32.24
CA LYS A 738 92.41 28.67 32.81
C LYS A 738 91.36 28.96 31.73
N SER A 739 91.68 29.79 30.75
CA SER A 739 90.84 30.07 29.59
C SER A 739 90.57 28.79 28.78
N LYS A 740 91.59 27.98 28.54
CA LYS A 740 91.43 26.65 27.90
C LYS A 740 90.55 25.71 28.72
N GLN A 741 90.74 25.63 30.04
CA GLN A 741 89.86 24.84 30.92
C GLN A 741 88.41 25.32 30.85
N LEU A 742 88.20 26.63 30.79
CA LEU A 742 86.87 27.25 30.72
C LEU A 742 86.16 26.89 29.40
N GLY A 743 86.86 27.00 28.26
CA GLY A 743 86.33 26.56 26.97
C GLY A 743 86.01 25.05 26.91
N GLU A 744 86.85 24.20 27.51
CA GLU A 744 86.55 22.76 27.64
C GLU A 744 85.33 22.48 28.51
N THR A 745 85.06 23.30 29.55
CA THR A 745 83.82 23.20 30.33
C THR A 745 82.60 23.78 29.62
N GLU A 746 82.76 24.83 28.82
CA GLU A 746 81.70 25.46 28.03
C GLU A 746 81.20 24.51 26.93
N ILE A 747 82.09 23.81 26.23
CA ILE A 747 81.72 22.77 25.25
C ILE A 747 80.93 21.64 25.92
N LYS A 748 81.35 21.20 27.12
CA LYS A 748 80.62 20.17 27.89
C LYS A 748 79.25 20.67 28.36
N LEU A 749 79.15 21.93 28.78
CA LEU A 749 77.90 22.56 29.17
C LEU A 749 76.94 22.66 27.97
N SER A 750 77.44 23.02 26.79
CA SER A 750 76.65 23.03 25.55
C SER A 750 76.12 21.64 25.22
N ALA A 751 76.96 20.59 25.28
CA ALA A 751 76.53 19.22 25.02
C ALA A 751 75.45 18.74 26.02
N MET A 752 75.61 19.05 27.31
CA MET A 752 74.57 18.75 28.31
C MET A 752 73.28 19.56 28.08
N MET A 753 73.38 20.80 27.61
CA MET A 753 72.22 21.63 27.25
C MET A 753 71.44 21.00 26.09
N ASP A 754 72.13 20.47 25.08
CA ASP A 754 71.54 19.76 23.95
C ASP A 754 70.87 18.44 24.37
N GLU A 755 71.49 17.67 25.28
CA GLU A 755 70.87 16.48 25.88
C GLU A 755 69.59 16.83 26.66
N VAL A 756 69.61 17.90 27.47
CA VAL A 756 68.43 18.40 28.20
C VAL A 756 67.33 18.85 27.24
N ASN A 757 67.68 19.50 26.12
CA ASN A 757 66.72 19.87 25.08
C ASN A 757 66.12 18.65 24.38
N SER A 758 66.90 17.58 24.14
CA SER A 758 66.40 16.32 23.60
C SER A 758 65.44 15.62 24.57
N LEU A 759 65.83 15.47 25.83
CA LEU A 759 65.00 14.86 26.87
C LEU A 759 63.70 15.64 27.12
N LYS A 760 63.75 16.98 27.04
CA LYS A 760 62.54 17.81 27.11
C LYS A 760 61.58 17.50 25.96
N LYS A 761 62.09 17.32 24.74
CA LYS A 761 61.28 16.98 23.57
C LYS A 761 60.67 15.58 23.68
N GLU A 762 61.40 14.60 24.21
CA GLU A 762 60.89 13.25 24.50
C GLU A 762 59.82 13.27 25.62
N LEU A 763 60.00 14.09 26.65
CA LEU A 763 59.00 14.28 27.70
C LEU A 763 57.70 14.90 27.15
N GLU A 764 57.82 15.85 26.22
CA GLU A 764 56.67 16.50 25.59
C GLU A 764 55.93 15.55 24.61
N GLN A 765 56.66 14.66 23.93
CA GLN A 765 56.08 13.57 23.13
C GLN A 765 55.36 12.52 23.99
N THR A 766 55.99 12.06 25.08
CA THR A 766 55.38 11.08 26.00
C THR A 766 54.19 11.67 26.75
N ARG A 767 54.19 12.99 27.02
CA ARG A 767 53.00 13.70 27.54
C ARG A 767 51.86 13.68 26.53
N GLY A 768 52.11 13.96 25.24
CA GLY A 768 51.11 13.87 24.18
C GLY A 768 50.47 12.48 24.09
N LEU A 769 51.27 11.41 24.13
CA LEU A 769 50.79 10.03 24.13
C LEU A 769 49.97 9.69 25.39
N LEU A 770 50.31 10.25 26.55
CA LEU A 770 49.53 10.07 27.78
C LEU A 770 48.17 10.78 27.68
N ASP A 771 48.13 11.99 27.15
CA ASP A 771 46.90 12.77 26.97
C ASP A 771 45.97 12.11 25.92
N GLU A 772 46.54 11.57 24.83
CA GLU A 772 45.82 10.74 23.86
C GLU A 772 45.26 9.45 24.49
N SER A 773 46.06 8.74 25.30
CA SER A 773 45.61 7.55 26.03
C SER A 773 44.48 7.86 27.01
N GLN A 774 44.55 8.98 27.73
CA GLN A 774 43.48 9.43 28.64
C GLN A 774 42.19 9.77 27.87
N MET A 775 42.30 10.43 26.71
CA MET A 775 41.15 10.72 25.85
C MET A 775 40.52 9.43 25.29
N ASN A 776 41.33 8.45 24.90
CA ASN A 776 40.87 7.14 24.43
C ASN A 776 40.17 6.35 25.54
N CYS A 777 40.68 6.36 26.78
CA CYS A 777 40.01 5.76 27.93
C CYS A 777 38.65 6.40 28.20
N ALA A 778 38.56 7.75 28.22
CA ALA A 778 37.30 8.45 28.42
C ALA A 778 36.28 8.18 27.29
N HIS A 779 36.75 8.03 26.04
CA HIS A 779 35.89 7.64 24.92
C HIS A 779 35.34 6.22 25.09
N LEU A 780 36.19 5.25 25.47
CA LEU A 780 35.78 3.87 25.74
C LEU A 780 34.81 3.77 26.92
N GLU A 781 35.01 4.55 27.98
CA GLU A 781 34.07 4.63 29.11
C GLU A 781 32.70 5.16 28.69
N ASN A 782 32.65 6.19 27.83
CA ASN A 782 31.40 6.71 27.28
C ASN A 782 30.69 5.67 26.39
N CYS A 783 31.40 5.05 25.44
CA CYS A 783 30.80 4.00 24.60
C CYS A 783 30.30 2.80 25.43
N LEU A 784 30.99 2.45 26.52
CA LEU A 784 30.57 1.39 27.43
C LEU A 784 29.39 1.81 28.32
N HIS A 785 29.21 3.10 28.61
CA HIS A 785 28.01 3.62 29.25
C HIS A 785 26.81 3.64 28.30
N GLU A 786 27.00 4.09 27.05
CA GLU A 786 25.98 4.07 25.99
C GLU A 786 25.49 2.64 25.74
N ALA A 787 26.40 1.68 25.55
CA ALA A 787 26.04 0.27 25.38
C ALA A 787 25.30 -0.34 26.59
N ARG A 788 25.56 0.16 27.81
CA ARG A 788 24.83 -0.26 29.02
C ARG A 788 23.40 0.29 29.06
N GLU A 789 23.19 1.56 28.72
CA GLU A 789 21.83 2.14 28.64
C GLU A 789 21.05 1.58 27.45
N GLU A 790 21.69 1.29 26.33
CA GLU A 790 21.08 0.56 25.21
C GLU A 790 20.65 -0.85 25.65
N ALA A 791 21.53 -1.61 26.31
CA ALA A 791 21.16 -2.92 26.87
C ALA A 791 20.02 -2.82 27.90
N ARG A 792 19.98 -1.76 28.72
CA ARG A 792 18.93 -1.54 29.73
C ARG A 792 17.58 -1.21 29.08
N THR A 793 17.56 -0.34 28.08
CA THR A 793 16.34 0.01 27.32
C THR A 793 15.84 -1.19 26.50
N ASN A 794 16.74 -1.95 25.87
CA ASN A 794 16.42 -3.21 25.18
C ASN A 794 15.84 -4.26 26.15
N LYS A 795 16.39 -4.41 27.36
CA LYS A 795 15.81 -5.28 28.40
C LYS A 795 14.40 -4.82 28.79
N CYS A 796 14.19 -3.55 29.11
CA CYS A 796 12.85 -3.04 29.45
C CYS A 796 11.84 -3.22 28.30
N SER A 797 12.29 -3.09 27.04
CA SER A 797 11.47 -3.37 25.85
C SER A 797 11.14 -4.85 25.70
N ALA A 798 12.07 -5.75 26.03
CA ALA A 798 11.85 -7.20 26.02
C ALA A 798 10.93 -7.65 27.16
N ASP A 799 11.13 -7.16 28.38
CA ASP A 799 10.29 -7.44 29.55
C ASP A 799 8.83 -7.00 29.30
N ARG A 800 8.65 -5.80 28.73
CA ARG A 800 7.32 -5.31 28.30
C ARG A 800 6.69 -6.21 27.23
N ARG A 801 7.45 -6.60 26.21
CA ARG A 801 6.98 -7.53 25.15
C ARG A 801 6.63 -8.92 25.71
N ALA A 802 7.33 -9.39 26.74
CA ALA A 802 7.01 -10.65 27.41
C ALA A 802 5.66 -10.57 28.14
N VAL A 803 5.39 -9.48 28.87
CA VAL A 803 4.08 -9.25 29.52
C VAL A 803 2.96 -9.12 28.49
N GLU A 804 3.18 -8.39 27.40
CA GLU A 804 2.22 -8.27 26.29
C GLU A 804 1.96 -9.64 25.62
N TYR A 805 2.99 -10.48 25.45
CA TYR A 805 2.87 -11.84 24.94
C TYR A 805 2.11 -12.77 25.88
N ASP A 806 2.37 -12.74 27.19
CA ASP A 806 1.68 -13.59 28.16
C ASP A 806 0.20 -13.18 28.32
N ALA A 807 -0.12 -11.89 28.23
CA ALA A 807 -1.48 -11.40 28.15
C ALA A 807 -2.19 -11.89 26.86
N LEU A 808 -1.52 -11.78 25.70
CA LEU A 808 -2.03 -12.27 24.42
C LEU A 808 -2.24 -13.79 24.43
N ARG A 809 -1.28 -14.56 24.97
CA ARG A 809 -1.35 -16.01 25.14
C ARG A 809 -2.52 -16.41 26.04
N SER A 810 -2.71 -15.72 27.15
CA SER A 810 -3.83 -15.95 28.08
C SER A 810 -5.19 -15.66 27.42
N SER A 811 -5.25 -14.61 26.59
CA SER A 811 -6.43 -14.28 25.78
C SER A 811 -6.71 -15.32 24.70
N ALA A 812 -5.67 -15.77 23.99
CA ALA A 812 -5.76 -16.81 22.97
C ALA A 812 -6.22 -18.16 23.54
N LEU A 813 -5.69 -18.57 24.71
CA LEU A 813 -6.12 -19.78 25.42
C LEU A 813 -7.58 -19.69 25.88
N ARG A 814 -8.04 -18.53 26.37
CA ARG A 814 -9.45 -18.28 26.69
C ARG A 814 -10.34 -18.42 25.46
N ILE A 815 -9.98 -17.78 24.35
CA ILE A 815 -10.72 -17.86 23.08
C ILE A 815 -10.76 -19.30 22.57
N HIS A 816 -9.64 -20.04 22.64
CA HIS A 816 -9.59 -21.44 22.23
C HIS A 816 -10.53 -22.33 23.05
N GLY A 817 -10.54 -22.19 24.39
CA GLY A 817 -11.48 -22.92 25.24
C GLY A 817 -12.96 -22.56 24.99
N LEU A 818 -13.25 -21.32 24.56
CA LEU A 818 -14.60 -20.92 24.12
C LEU A 818 -14.96 -21.54 22.76
N PHE A 819 -14.00 -21.68 21.84
CA PHE A 819 -14.17 -22.41 20.57
C PHE A 819 -14.40 -23.91 20.79
N GLU A 820 -13.68 -24.57 21.71
CA GLU A 820 -13.93 -25.98 22.05
C GLU A 820 -15.34 -26.18 22.60
N ARG A 821 -15.79 -25.28 23.49
CA ARG A 821 -17.18 -25.30 24.02
C ARG A 821 -18.22 -25.13 22.91
N LEU A 822 -17.98 -24.25 21.93
CA LEU A 822 -18.85 -24.09 20.77
C LEU A 822 -18.83 -25.33 19.86
N ASN A 823 -17.65 -25.92 19.64
CA ASN A 823 -17.50 -27.15 18.85
C ASN A 823 -18.29 -28.32 19.46
N ASN A 824 -18.26 -28.47 20.79
CA ASN A 824 -19.06 -29.46 21.49
C ASN A 824 -20.58 -29.29 21.27
N CYS A 825 -21.07 -28.05 21.18
CA CYS A 825 -22.46 -27.78 20.80
C CYS A 825 -22.74 -28.22 19.35
N ILE A 826 -21.84 -27.90 18.41
CA ILE A 826 -21.97 -28.27 16.98
C ILE A 826 -22.00 -29.79 16.79
N THR A 827 -21.28 -30.56 17.62
CA THR A 827 -21.31 -32.03 17.60
C THR A 827 -22.54 -32.68 18.25
N ALA A 828 -23.48 -31.89 18.79
CA ALA A 828 -24.70 -32.44 19.40
C ALA A 828 -25.61 -33.13 18.36
N PRO A 829 -26.20 -34.30 18.66
CA PRO A 829 -27.03 -35.02 17.70
C PRO A 829 -28.38 -34.33 17.45
N GLY A 830 -28.64 -34.00 16.19
CA GLY A 830 -29.92 -33.46 15.72
C GLY A 830 -30.03 -31.93 15.79
N VAL A 831 -30.85 -31.35 14.91
CA VAL A 831 -30.99 -29.89 14.74
C VAL A 831 -31.56 -29.21 15.99
N THR A 832 -32.47 -29.88 16.71
CA THR A 832 -33.01 -29.41 17.99
C THR A 832 -31.96 -29.47 19.10
N GLY A 833 -31.22 -30.58 19.21
CA GLY A 833 -30.15 -30.76 20.19
C GLY A 833 -29.01 -29.75 20.03
N PHE A 834 -28.65 -29.40 18.78
CA PHE A 834 -27.73 -28.30 18.48
C PHE A 834 -28.27 -26.94 18.98
N ALA A 835 -29.52 -26.61 18.64
CA ALA A 835 -30.12 -25.32 19.02
C ALA A 835 -30.23 -25.15 20.55
N GLU A 836 -30.64 -26.19 21.26
CA GLU A 836 -30.73 -26.20 22.74
C GLU A 836 -29.34 -26.11 23.39
N SER A 837 -28.36 -26.88 22.89
CA SER A 837 -26.98 -26.84 23.38
C SER A 837 -26.34 -25.46 23.18
N LEU A 838 -26.56 -24.84 22.02
CA LEU A 838 -26.04 -23.51 21.70
C LEU A 838 -26.70 -22.41 22.56
N HIS A 839 -28.00 -22.52 22.83
CA HIS A 839 -28.71 -21.58 23.71
C HIS A 839 -28.25 -21.72 25.17
N SER A 840 -28.03 -22.95 25.64
CA SER A 840 -27.42 -23.24 26.95
C SER A 840 -25.99 -22.66 27.06
N LEU A 841 -25.18 -22.79 26.02
CA LEU A 841 -23.85 -22.15 25.95
C LEU A 841 -23.97 -20.62 26.05
N ALA A 842 -24.84 -19.99 25.26
CA ALA A 842 -25.05 -18.55 25.31
C ALA A 842 -25.49 -18.06 26.71
N ALA A 843 -26.39 -18.78 27.38
CA ALA A 843 -26.81 -18.48 28.75
C ALA A 843 -25.66 -18.64 29.76
N SER A 844 -24.84 -19.69 29.62
CA SER A 844 -23.66 -19.91 30.47
C SER A 844 -22.56 -18.86 30.27
N LEU A 845 -22.42 -18.28 29.08
CA LEU A 845 -21.46 -17.21 28.83
C LEU A 845 -21.95 -15.88 29.44
N ALA A 846 -23.24 -15.58 29.31
CA ALA A 846 -23.85 -14.37 29.86
C ALA A 846 -23.73 -14.23 31.40
N SER A 847 -23.63 -15.34 32.13
CA SER A 847 -23.43 -15.33 33.60
C SER A 847 -21.96 -15.28 34.03
N SER A 848 -21.00 -15.34 33.09
CA SER A 848 -19.56 -15.48 33.40
C SER A 848 -18.74 -14.19 33.30
N VAL A 849 -19.32 -13.10 32.78
CA VAL A 849 -18.62 -11.85 32.44
C VAL A 849 -17.96 -11.20 33.66
N LYS A 850 -16.62 -11.20 33.70
CA LYS A 850 -15.85 -10.41 34.67
C LYS A 850 -15.53 -9.01 34.11
N LYS A 851 -15.35 -8.05 35.02
CA LYS A 851 -15.23 -6.62 34.68
C LYS A 851 -13.91 -6.22 33.99
N ASP A 852 -12.90 -7.10 34.03
CA ASP A 852 -11.57 -6.90 33.43
C ASP A 852 -11.30 -7.80 32.20
N GLU A 853 -12.35 -8.27 31.51
CA GLU A 853 -12.17 -9.13 30.33
C GLU A 853 -11.89 -8.32 29.05
N ALA A 854 -10.84 -8.72 28.32
CA ALA A 854 -10.46 -8.11 27.04
C ALA A 854 -11.59 -8.14 25.99
N ASP A 855 -11.75 -7.02 25.26
CA ASP A 855 -12.84 -6.75 24.31
C ASP A 855 -13.12 -7.89 23.31
N THR A 856 -12.07 -8.54 22.81
CA THR A 856 -12.22 -9.64 21.83
C THR A 856 -12.98 -10.84 22.40
N THR A 857 -12.87 -11.10 23.71
CA THR A 857 -13.64 -12.17 24.37
C THR A 857 -15.10 -11.76 24.55
N VAL A 858 -15.36 -10.50 24.92
CA VAL A 858 -16.72 -9.95 25.05
C VAL A 858 -17.44 -9.97 23.70
N GLN A 859 -16.77 -9.56 22.62
CA GLN A 859 -17.29 -9.66 21.25
C GLN A 859 -17.63 -11.11 20.88
N PHE A 860 -16.75 -12.08 21.16
CA PHE A 860 -17.01 -13.50 20.88
C PHE A 860 -18.24 -14.04 21.63
N GLN A 861 -18.39 -13.70 22.92
CA GLN A 861 -19.56 -14.05 23.72
C GLN A 861 -20.84 -13.44 23.12
N GLN A 862 -20.79 -12.18 22.68
CA GLN A 862 -21.91 -11.49 22.04
C GLN A 862 -22.29 -12.11 20.68
N CYS A 863 -21.30 -12.53 19.88
CA CYS A 863 -21.52 -13.27 18.64
C CYS A 863 -22.23 -14.61 18.89
N ILE A 864 -21.81 -15.39 19.89
CA ILE A 864 -22.48 -16.66 20.25
C ILE A 864 -23.93 -16.40 20.67
N LYS A 865 -24.21 -15.35 21.45
CA LYS A 865 -25.57 -14.99 21.84
C LYS A 865 -26.46 -14.69 20.63
N ILE A 866 -26.00 -13.84 19.72
CA ILE A 866 -26.74 -13.49 18.49
C ILE A 866 -26.95 -14.75 17.62
N LEU A 867 -25.94 -15.61 17.51
CA LEU A 867 -26.04 -16.87 16.76
C LEU A 867 -27.10 -17.81 17.37
N ALA A 868 -27.11 -17.97 18.70
CA ALA A 868 -28.11 -18.76 19.41
C ALA A 868 -29.54 -18.24 19.16
N ASP A 869 -29.76 -16.93 19.27
CA ASP A 869 -31.07 -16.30 19.03
C ASP A 869 -31.54 -16.51 17.58
N LYS A 870 -30.62 -16.42 16.59
CA LYS A 870 -30.91 -16.67 15.17
C LYS A 870 -31.20 -18.13 14.87
N VAL A 871 -30.42 -19.05 15.42
CA VAL A 871 -30.62 -20.51 15.27
C VAL A 871 -31.96 -20.91 15.88
N TYR A 872 -32.30 -20.41 17.07
CA TYR A 872 -33.60 -20.67 17.71
C TYR A 872 -34.78 -20.20 16.86
N LEU A 873 -34.69 -18.99 16.29
CA LEU A 873 -35.72 -18.46 15.38
C LEU A 873 -35.86 -19.31 14.10
N LEU A 874 -34.74 -19.74 13.50
CA LEU A 874 -34.74 -20.59 12.29
C LEU A 874 -35.32 -21.97 12.57
N THR A 875 -34.99 -22.60 13.71
CA THR A 875 -35.57 -23.88 14.11
C THR A 875 -37.09 -23.77 14.27
N ARG A 876 -37.58 -22.67 14.87
CA ARG A 876 -39.03 -22.43 14.97
C ARG A 876 -39.69 -22.23 13.60
N GLN A 877 -39.11 -21.40 12.74
CA GLN A 877 -39.60 -21.18 11.38
C GLN A 877 -39.58 -22.46 10.52
N SER A 878 -38.58 -23.33 10.71
CA SER A 878 -38.50 -24.63 10.03
C SER A 878 -39.62 -25.58 10.48
N ALA A 879 -39.99 -25.58 11.77
CA ALA A 879 -41.13 -26.35 12.27
C ALA A 879 -42.45 -25.81 11.71
N GLU A 880 -42.66 -24.49 11.76
CA GLU A 880 -43.83 -23.82 11.16
C GLU A 880 -43.95 -24.09 9.64
N LEU A 881 -42.83 -24.14 8.92
CA LEU A 881 -42.80 -24.42 7.47
C LEU A 881 -43.11 -25.89 7.16
N LEU A 882 -42.60 -26.83 7.96
CA LEU A 882 -42.86 -28.26 7.80
C LEU A 882 -44.35 -28.59 8.00
N GLU A 883 -44.99 -27.94 8.98
CA GLU A 883 -46.43 -28.04 9.22
C GLU A 883 -47.24 -27.51 8.01
N ARG A 884 -46.90 -26.32 7.50
CA ARG A 884 -47.53 -25.77 6.29
C ARG A 884 -47.32 -26.64 5.05
N TYR A 885 -46.14 -27.22 4.88
CA TYR A 885 -45.83 -28.11 3.77
C TYR A 885 -46.68 -29.40 3.84
N SER A 886 -46.80 -30.00 5.03
CA SER A 886 -47.68 -31.16 5.27
C SER A 886 -49.14 -30.85 4.94
N ALA A 887 -49.66 -29.70 5.40
CA ALA A 887 -51.02 -29.25 5.07
C ALA A 887 -51.21 -29.01 3.56
N MET A 888 -50.25 -28.36 2.90
CA MET A 888 -50.29 -28.14 1.44
C MET A 888 -50.20 -29.45 0.65
N GLN A 889 -49.42 -30.43 1.10
CA GLN A 889 -49.29 -31.75 0.48
C GLN A 889 -50.61 -32.53 0.58
N ALA A 890 -51.33 -32.43 1.70
CA ALA A 890 -52.67 -33.00 1.86
C ALA A 890 -53.69 -32.36 0.89
N VAL A 891 -53.67 -31.02 0.75
CA VAL A 891 -54.52 -30.29 -0.21
C VAL A 891 -54.20 -30.67 -1.66
N HIS A 892 -52.91 -30.73 -2.03
CA HIS A 892 -52.46 -31.17 -3.35
C HIS A 892 -52.93 -32.60 -3.64
N GLY A 893 -52.82 -33.52 -2.68
CA GLY A 893 -53.33 -34.89 -2.82
C GLY A 893 -54.84 -34.95 -3.10
N GLY A 894 -55.63 -34.04 -2.54
CA GLY A 894 -57.05 -33.86 -2.88
C GLY A 894 -57.26 -33.42 -4.33
N ILE A 895 -56.59 -32.35 -4.76
CA ILE A 895 -56.68 -31.82 -6.13
C ILE A 895 -56.23 -32.85 -7.16
N THR A 896 -55.20 -33.65 -6.85
CA THR A 896 -54.69 -34.68 -7.77
C THR A 896 -55.75 -35.77 -8.01
N LYS A 897 -56.46 -36.20 -6.95
CA LYS A 897 -57.57 -37.16 -7.08
C LYS A 897 -58.72 -36.58 -7.91
N GLU A 898 -59.13 -35.34 -7.66
CA GLU A 898 -60.19 -34.71 -8.45
C GLU A 898 -59.78 -34.61 -9.93
N LEU A 899 -58.53 -34.29 -10.24
CA LEU A 899 -58.02 -34.25 -11.61
C LEU A 899 -58.10 -35.62 -12.30
N ASP A 900 -57.72 -36.71 -11.60
CA ASP A 900 -57.82 -38.07 -12.14
C ASP A 900 -59.28 -38.50 -12.35
N GLU A 901 -60.19 -38.15 -11.44
CA GLU A 901 -61.63 -38.36 -11.61
C GLU A 901 -62.18 -37.64 -12.86
N LYS A 902 -61.83 -36.37 -13.07
CA LYS A 902 -62.22 -35.61 -14.28
C LYS A 902 -61.62 -36.22 -15.55
N LYS A 903 -60.36 -36.67 -15.49
CA LYS A 903 -59.66 -37.30 -16.62
C LYS A 903 -60.34 -38.60 -17.07
N GLU A 904 -60.74 -39.44 -16.13
CA GLU A 904 -61.47 -40.68 -16.44
C GLU A 904 -62.90 -40.37 -16.94
N LEU A 905 -63.55 -39.32 -16.43
CA LEU A 905 -64.83 -38.83 -16.97
C LEU A 905 -64.72 -38.42 -18.45
N ILE A 906 -63.69 -37.65 -18.81
CA ILE A 906 -63.42 -37.21 -20.20
C ILE A 906 -63.14 -38.41 -21.11
N LYS A 907 -62.33 -39.36 -20.67
CA LYS A 907 -62.01 -40.60 -21.40
C LYS A 907 -63.27 -41.42 -21.69
N ASN A 908 -64.18 -41.54 -20.72
CA ASN A 908 -65.47 -42.21 -20.90
C ASN A 908 -66.39 -41.50 -21.89
N LEU A 909 -66.43 -40.15 -21.89
CA LEU A 909 -67.17 -39.37 -22.87
C LEU A 909 -66.59 -39.52 -24.29
N TYR A 910 -65.26 -39.51 -24.43
CA TYR A 910 -64.57 -39.69 -25.70
C TYR A 910 -64.85 -41.07 -26.31
N ASN A 911 -64.81 -42.13 -25.50
CA ASN A 911 -65.12 -43.49 -25.95
C ASN A 911 -66.57 -43.62 -26.49
N LYS A 912 -67.55 -42.98 -25.83
CA LYS A 912 -68.94 -42.93 -26.33
C LYS A 912 -69.04 -42.25 -27.69
N LEU A 913 -68.37 -41.10 -27.87
CA LEU A 913 -68.37 -40.38 -29.15
C LEU A 913 -67.76 -41.19 -30.30
N GLN A 914 -66.72 -41.99 -30.02
CA GLN A 914 -66.11 -42.86 -31.03
C GLN A 914 -67.02 -44.03 -31.43
N GLN A 915 -67.74 -44.63 -30.46
CA GLN A 915 -68.73 -45.67 -30.75
C GLN A 915 -69.87 -45.13 -31.64
N GLU A 916 -70.36 -43.92 -31.37
CA GLU A 916 -71.40 -43.27 -32.17
C GLU A 916 -70.93 -42.96 -33.60
N LYS A 917 -69.70 -42.46 -33.78
CA LYS A 917 -69.09 -42.19 -35.09
C LYS A 917 -68.82 -43.43 -35.94
N GLN A 918 -68.64 -44.61 -35.34
CA GLN A 918 -68.47 -45.85 -36.10
C GLN A 918 -69.83 -46.41 -36.55
N ALA A 919 -70.90 -46.19 -35.78
CA ALA A 919 -72.26 -46.67 -36.08
C ALA A 919 -73.02 -45.88 -37.18
N SER A 920 -72.42 -44.82 -37.74
CA SER A 920 -73.02 -43.99 -38.81
C SER A 920 -72.55 -44.34 -40.23
N LYS A 921 -71.38 -44.97 -40.41
CA LYS A 921 -70.74 -45.16 -41.73
C LYS A 921 -71.43 -46.13 -42.69
N GLU A 922 -72.28 -47.02 -42.19
CA GLU A 922 -72.91 -48.10 -42.97
C GLU A 922 -74.36 -47.79 -43.37
N LYS A 923 -74.80 -46.53 -43.23
CA LYS A 923 -76.18 -46.11 -43.51
C LYS A 923 -76.25 -45.24 -44.76
N ILE A 924 -77.26 -45.47 -45.58
CA ILE A 924 -77.56 -44.64 -46.75
C ILE A 924 -78.10 -43.29 -46.27
N SER A 925 -77.49 -42.21 -46.75
CA SER A 925 -77.93 -40.84 -46.49
C SER A 925 -79.13 -40.49 -47.37
N PHE A 926 -80.19 -39.99 -46.74
CA PHE A 926 -81.42 -39.57 -47.41
C PHE A 926 -81.72 -38.08 -47.22
N GLY A 927 -80.74 -37.29 -46.76
CA GLY A 927 -80.92 -35.87 -46.43
C GLY A 927 -79.79 -35.02 -46.99
N ARG A 928 -79.02 -34.37 -46.11
CA ARG A 928 -77.83 -33.64 -46.56
C ARG A 928 -76.72 -34.64 -46.89
N PHE A 929 -76.28 -34.67 -48.14
CA PHE A 929 -75.19 -35.53 -48.58
C PHE A 929 -73.83 -34.96 -48.17
N GLU A 930 -73.03 -35.75 -47.47
CA GLU A 930 -71.64 -35.44 -47.15
C GLU A 930 -70.66 -36.43 -47.80
N VAL A 931 -69.38 -36.03 -47.93
CA VAL A 931 -68.35 -36.88 -48.52
C VAL A 931 -68.06 -38.07 -47.59
N HIS A 932 -67.86 -39.25 -48.19
CA HIS A 932 -67.78 -40.58 -47.57
C HIS A 932 -69.11 -41.20 -47.11
N GLU A 933 -70.25 -40.56 -47.32
CA GLU A 933 -71.56 -41.18 -47.09
C GLU A 933 -72.03 -42.03 -48.29
N LEU A 934 -72.95 -42.96 -48.05
CA LEU A 934 -73.56 -43.81 -49.07
C LEU A 934 -74.78 -43.12 -49.68
N ALA A 935 -74.83 -43.02 -51.01
CA ALA A 935 -75.95 -42.40 -51.73
C ALA A 935 -76.42 -43.27 -52.90
N VAL A 936 -77.70 -43.11 -53.26
CA VAL A 936 -78.38 -43.89 -54.29
C VAL A 936 -78.94 -42.96 -55.35
N PHE A 937 -78.66 -43.24 -56.62
CA PHE A 937 -79.06 -42.43 -57.77
C PHE A 937 -79.90 -43.26 -58.74
N PHE A 938 -81.03 -42.72 -59.21
CA PHE A 938 -81.94 -43.38 -60.14
C PHE A 938 -81.97 -42.65 -61.48
N ARG A 939 -82.05 -43.40 -62.58
CA ARG A 939 -82.11 -42.81 -63.92
C ARG A 939 -83.50 -42.22 -64.17
N ASN A 940 -83.56 -40.90 -64.36
CA ASN A 940 -84.78 -40.15 -64.63
C ASN A 940 -85.21 -40.28 -66.11
N PRO A 941 -86.46 -39.90 -66.48
CA PRO A 941 -86.95 -40.01 -67.85
C PRO A 941 -86.20 -39.16 -68.89
N ALA A 942 -85.45 -38.14 -68.47
CA ALA A 942 -84.56 -37.37 -69.34
C ALA A 942 -83.21 -38.08 -69.61
N GLY A 943 -82.94 -39.20 -68.94
CA GLY A 943 -81.79 -40.07 -69.16
C GLY A 943 -80.64 -39.89 -68.17
N HIS A 944 -80.72 -38.92 -67.25
CA HIS A 944 -79.69 -38.61 -66.24
C HIS A 944 -79.97 -39.33 -64.91
N TYR A 945 -78.93 -39.58 -64.10
CA TYR A 945 -79.09 -40.18 -62.77
C TYR A 945 -79.25 -39.09 -61.71
N GLU A 946 -80.30 -39.17 -60.89
CA GLU A 946 -80.61 -38.20 -59.82
C GLU A 946 -80.72 -38.91 -58.46
N ALA A 947 -80.20 -38.29 -57.40
CA ALA A 947 -80.09 -38.87 -56.06
C ALA A 947 -81.45 -38.99 -55.35
N ILE A 948 -81.69 -40.07 -54.62
CA ILE A 948 -82.82 -40.17 -53.68
C ILE A 948 -82.53 -39.28 -52.47
N ASN A 949 -83.23 -38.16 -52.39
CA ASN A 949 -83.10 -37.20 -51.29
C ASN A 949 -84.48 -36.79 -50.73
N ARG A 950 -84.60 -36.72 -49.40
CA ARG A 950 -85.75 -36.12 -48.71
C ARG A 950 -85.51 -34.62 -48.54
N ASN A 951 -86.18 -33.83 -49.40
CA ASN A 951 -86.28 -32.37 -49.35
C ASN A 951 -85.07 -31.57 -49.88
N CYS A 952 -84.22 -32.14 -50.73
CA CYS A 952 -83.21 -31.41 -51.53
C CYS A 952 -83.12 -32.00 -52.94
N SER A 953 -83.78 -31.38 -53.93
CA SER A 953 -83.77 -31.82 -55.33
C SER A 953 -82.50 -31.39 -56.09
N ASN A 954 -82.34 -31.85 -57.33
CA ASN A 954 -81.29 -31.43 -58.28
C ASN A 954 -79.87 -31.94 -57.95
N TYR A 955 -79.74 -33.10 -57.30
CA TYR A 955 -78.44 -33.79 -57.13
C TYR A 955 -78.26 -34.85 -58.22
N TYR A 956 -77.51 -34.53 -59.26
CA TYR A 956 -77.26 -35.41 -60.41
C TYR A 956 -75.93 -36.13 -60.27
N LEU A 957 -75.82 -37.35 -60.79
CA LEU A 957 -74.56 -38.07 -60.84
C LEU A 957 -73.66 -37.50 -61.95
N SER A 958 -72.35 -37.38 -61.69
CA SER A 958 -71.38 -36.90 -62.67
C SER A 958 -71.25 -37.87 -63.85
N GLU A 959 -70.98 -37.35 -65.05
CA GLU A 959 -70.79 -38.19 -66.24
C GLU A 959 -69.60 -39.14 -66.09
N GLU A 960 -68.57 -38.77 -65.31
CA GLU A 960 -67.45 -39.68 -65.02
C GLU A 960 -67.91 -40.87 -64.16
N SER A 961 -68.73 -40.64 -63.13
CA SER A 961 -69.33 -41.73 -62.34
C SER A 961 -70.33 -42.54 -63.16
N VAL A 962 -71.13 -41.93 -64.05
CA VAL A 962 -71.99 -42.70 -64.96
C VAL A 962 -71.15 -43.59 -65.86
N ALA A 963 -70.10 -43.06 -66.50
CA ALA A 963 -69.19 -43.82 -67.34
C ALA A 963 -68.54 -44.99 -66.58
N LEU A 964 -68.01 -44.73 -65.38
CA LEU A 964 -67.34 -45.73 -64.53
C LEU A 964 -68.25 -46.93 -64.18
N PHE A 965 -69.55 -46.72 -63.99
CA PHE A 965 -70.52 -47.79 -63.73
C PHE A 965 -71.11 -48.41 -65.02
N THR A 966 -70.91 -47.79 -66.19
CA THR A 966 -71.44 -48.28 -67.49
C THR A 966 -70.41 -48.90 -68.41
N GLU A 967 -69.11 -48.62 -68.27
CA GLU A 967 -68.05 -49.32 -69.02
C GLU A 967 -68.01 -50.84 -68.71
N GLN A 968 -68.53 -51.24 -67.55
CA GLN A 968 -68.61 -52.65 -67.14
C GLN A 968 -69.90 -53.37 -67.59
N HIS A 969 -70.91 -52.67 -68.11
CA HIS A 969 -72.22 -53.26 -68.43
C HIS A 969 -72.80 -52.71 -69.74
N SER A 970 -73.13 -53.61 -70.68
CA SER A 970 -73.61 -53.25 -72.05
C SER A 970 -74.99 -52.57 -72.11
N GLN A 971 -75.61 -52.26 -70.96
CA GLN A 971 -76.88 -51.54 -70.83
C GLN A 971 -76.82 -50.65 -69.58
N HIS A 972 -77.27 -49.39 -69.68
CA HIS A 972 -77.25 -48.45 -68.56
C HIS A 972 -78.15 -48.94 -67.39
N PRO A 973 -77.63 -49.08 -66.15
CA PRO A 973 -78.38 -49.63 -65.02
C PRO A 973 -79.53 -48.70 -64.58
N VAL A 974 -80.59 -49.25 -63.97
CA VAL A 974 -81.75 -48.44 -63.54
C VAL A 974 -81.40 -47.51 -62.37
N TYR A 975 -80.51 -47.96 -61.49
CA TYR A 975 -79.98 -47.19 -60.36
C TYR A 975 -78.49 -47.50 -60.12
N ILE A 976 -77.81 -46.58 -59.44
CA ILE A 976 -76.41 -46.66 -59.03
C ILE A 976 -76.34 -46.39 -57.53
N ILE A 977 -75.60 -47.22 -56.78
CA ILE A 977 -75.27 -46.99 -55.37
C ILE A 977 -73.76 -46.81 -55.30
N GLY A 978 -73.31 -45.77 -54.60
CA GLY A 978 -71.89 -45.50 -54.43
C GLY A 978 -71.59 -44.64 -53.22
N GLN A 979 -70.33 -44.66 -52.79
CA GLN A 979 -69.85 -43.77 -51.75
C GLN A 979 -69.52 -42.41 -52.37
N ILE A 980 -70.06 -41.34 -51.83
CA ILE A 980 -69.81 -39.99 -52.32
C ILE A 980 -68.34 -39.64 -52.09
N VAL A 981 -67.62 -39.34 -53.17
CA VAL A 981 -66.23 -38.85 -53.12
C VAL A 981 -66.13 -37.35 -53.42
N HIS A 982 -67.08 -36.79 -54.18
CA HIS A 982 -67.12 -35.36 -54.45
C HIS A 982 -68.56 -34.86 -54.67
N ILE A 983 -68.83 -33.61 -54.28
CA ILE A 983 -70.08 -32.89 -54.57
C ILE A 983 -69.71 -31.51 -55.09
N GLU A 984 -69.98 -31.24 -56.36
CA GLU A 984 -69.77 -29.94 -56.99
C GLU A 984 -71.09 -29.16 -57.06
N ARG A 985 -71.12 -27.91 -56.59
CA ARG A 985 -72.31 -27.04 -56.65
C ARG A 985 -72.25 -26.12 -57.87
N ARG A 986 -73.28 -26.17 -58.71
CA ARG A 986 -73.43 -25.35 -59.93
C ARG A 986 -74.78 -24.61 -59.93
N VAL A 987 -74.93 -23.64 -60.82
CA VAL A 987 -76.17 -22.85 -61.00
C VAL A 987 -76.49 -22.76 -62.48
N ALA A 988 -77.73 -23.07 -62.87
CA ALA A 988 -78.21 -23.00 -64.24
C ALA A 988 -78.22 -21.54 -64.74
N ARG A 989 -77.74 -21.29 -65.96
CA ARG A 989 -77.72 -19.94 -66.56
C ARG A 989 -78.93 -19.74 -67.48
N PRO A 990 -79.60 -18.57 -67.46
CA PRO A 990 -80.77 -18.31 -68.31
C PRO A 990 -80.38 -18.14 -69.78
N ASP A 991 -81.26 -18.61 -70.66
CA ASP A 991 -81.09 -18.56 -72.12
C ASP A 991 -81.29 -17.13 -72.64
N GLN A 992 -80.38 -16.64 -73.49
CA GLN A 992 -80.42 -15.28 -74.05
C GLN A 992 -80.64 -15.31 -75.56
N MET A 993 -81.89 -15.09 -75.97
CA MET A 993 -82.29 -15.01 -77.37
C MET A 993 -82.85 -13.62 -77.72
N GLY A 994 -82.33 -12.99 -78.78
CA GLY A 994 -82.95 -11.82 -79.43
C GLY A 994 -82.22 -10.49 -79.22
N GLY A 995 -81.50 -10.02 -80.23
CA GLY A 995 -80.87 -8.69 -80.28
C GLY A 995 -81.27 -7.88 -81.51
N ALA A 996 -80.87 -6.60 -81.54
CA ALA A 996 -80.98 -5.65 -82.65
C ALA A 996 -79.56 -5.17 -83.08
N PRO A 997 -79.33 -4.72 -84.33
CA PRO A 997 -78.24 -5.36 -85.10
C PRO A 997 -77.06 -4.48 -85.60
N ARG A 998 -75.90 -5.16 -85.74
CA ARG A 998 -74.74 -5.06 -86.69
C ARG A 998 -74.57 -3.82 -87.62
N PRO A 999 -73.31 -3.41 -87.89
CA PRO A 999 -72.58 -3.97 -89.06
C PRO A 999 -71.06 -4.29 -88.89
N ASP A 1000 -70.62 -5.24 -89.73
CA ASP A 1000 -69.30 -5.46 -90.39
C ASP A 1000 -67.95 -5.44 -89.65
N SER A 1001 -67.31 -6.63 -89.54
CA SER A 1001 -66.17 -7.01 -90.41
C SER A 1001 -65.58 -8.41 -90.12
N SER A 1002 -65.06 -9.05 -91.17
CA SER A 1002 -64.54 -10.43 -91.30
C SER A 1002 -63.51 -10.96 -90.28
N GLY A 1003 -63.63 -12.23 -89.89
CA GLY A 1003 -62.56 -13.05 -89.28
C GLY A 1003 -63.04 -14.41 -88.76
N GLY A 1004 -62.53 -15.53 -89.30
CA GLY A 1004 -62.96 -16.90 -88.95
C GLY A 1004 -62.25 -17.54 -87.76
N HIS A 1005 -62.76 -18.70 -87.33
CA HIS A 1005 -62.32 -19.58 -86.21
C HIS A 1005 -62.69 -19.16 -84.77
N ARG A 1006 -63.82 -19.67 -84.24
CA ARG A 1006 -63.93 -20.46 -82.97
C ARG A 1006 -65.39 -20.80 -82.60
N SER A 1007 -65.55 -21.86 -81.81
CA SER A 1007 -66.72 -22.25 -80.97
C SER A 1007 -67.96 -22.89 -81.61
N PRO A 1008 -68.16 -24.19 -81.33
CA PRO A 1008 -69.45 -24.81 -80.98
C PRO A 1008 -69.38 -25.50 -79.59
N ALA A 1009 -70.44 -25.65 -78.79
CA ALA A 1009 -71.78 -25.08 -78.81
C ALA A 1009 -72.35 -24.99 -77.38
N SER A 1010 -73.22 -24.00 -77.12
CA SER A 1010 -74.13 -23.82 -75.97
C SER A 1010 -73.67 -24.17 -74.54
N MET A 1011 -73.45 -23.13 -73.71
CA MET A 1011 -73.58 -23.21 -72.25
C MET A 1011 -75.05 -23.26 -71.81
N LEU A 1012 -75.82 -24.21 -72.34
CA LEU A 1012 -77.19 -24.50 -71.89
C LEU A 1012 -77.14 -25.55 -70.78
N ASN A 1013 -78.10 -25.49 -69.87
CA ASN A 1013 -78.19 -26.42 -68.75
C ASN A 1013 -78.52 -27.85 -69.25
N PRO A 1014 -77.63 -28.86 -69.11
CA PRO A 1014 -77.88 -30.20 -69.63
C PRO A 1014 -79.07 -30.89 -68.93
N TYR A 1015 -79.38 -30.51 -67.69
CA TYR A 1015 -80.47 -31.08 -66.90
C TYR A 1015 -81.82 -30.35 -67.07
N ASN A 1016 -81.93 -29.41 -68.03
CA ASN A 1016 -83.16 -28.66 -68.35
C ASN A 1016 -83.83 -27.90 -67.18
N LEU A 1017 -83.10 -27.60 -66.09
CA LEU A 1017 -83.62 -26.75 -65.00
C LEU A 1017 -83.67 -25.27 -65.42
N PRO A 1018 -84.63 -24.48 -64.90
CA PRO A 1018 -84.74 -23.05 -65.16
C PRO A 1018 -83.47 -22.26 -64.79
N GLY A 1019 -83.19 -21.18 -65.52
CA GLY A 1019 -82.09 -20.26 -65.22
C GLY A 1019 -82.23 -19.67 -63.81
N GLY A 1020 -81.15 -19.76 -63.02
CA GLY A 1020 -81.10 -19.39 -61.60
C GLY A 1020 -81.23 -20.56 -60.63
N CYS A 1021 -81.65 -21.76 -61.08
CA CYS A 1021 -81.73 -22.92 -60.20
C CYS A 1021 -80.34 -23.50 -59.87
N GLU A 1022 -80.10 -23.77 -58.59
CA GLU A 1022 -78.90 -24.50 -58.14
C GLU A 1022 -79.07 -26.00 -58.38
N TYR A 1023 -77.99 -26.66 -58.76
CA TYR A 1023 -77.90 -28.10 -58.90
C TYR A 1023 -76.52 -28.59 -58.47
N PHE A 1024 -76.45 -29.84 -58.07
CA PHE A 1024 -75.24 -30.47 -57.55
C PHE A 1024 -74.85 -31.62 -58.46
N VAL A 1025 -73.58 -31.70 -58.83
CA VAL A 1025 -73.02 -32.82 -59.58
C VAL A 1025 -72.21 -33.66 -58.59
N VAL A 1026 -72.65 -34.89 -58.35
CA VAL A 1026 -72.07 -35.79 -57.36
C VAL A 1026 -71.24 -36.85 -58.07
N THR A 1027 -69.99 -36.98 -57.65
CA THR A 1027 -69.12 -38.09 -58.06
C THR A 1027 -69.15 -39.13 -56.94
N VAL A 1028 -69.47 -40.37 -57.29
CA VAL A 1028 -69.42 -41.54 -56.40
C VAL A 1028 -68.40 -42.56 -56.87
N ALA A 1029 -67.75 -43.22 -55.93
CA ALA A 1029 -66.96 -44.41 -56.15
C ALA A 1029 -67.84 -45.67 -56.03
N MET A 1030 -67.46 -46.73 -56.74
CA MET A 1030 -68.01 -48.07 -56.47
C MET A 1030 -67.76 -48.46 -55.02
N LEU A 1031 -68.76 -49.08 -54.40
CA LEU A 1031 -68.54 -49.76 -53.14
C LEU A 1031 -67.70 -51.01 -53.41
N PRO A 1032 -66.64 -51.29 -52.64
CA PRO A 1032 -65.92 -52.55 -52.77
C PRO A 1032 -66.89 -53.72 -52.50
N ASP A 1033 -66.83 -54.77 -53.32
CA ASP A 1033 -67.66 -55.96 -53.15
C ASP A 1033 -67.54 -56.48 -51.71
N ALA A 1034 -68.66 -56.50 -51.00
CA ALA A 1034 -68.74 -56.92 -49.61
C ALA A 1034 -68.63 -58.47 -49.52
N ALA A 1035 -67.40 -58.96 -49.65
CA ALA A 1035 -67.06 -60.34 -49.34
C ALA A 1035 -67.08 -60.57 -47.81
N SER A 1036 -68.28 -60.88 -47.31
CA SER A 1036 -68.64 -61.35 -45.94
C SER A 1036 -68.22 -60.47 -44.76
#